data_AF-A0A2A2LUX7-F1
#
_entry.id   AF-A0A2A2LUX7-F1
#
_cell.length_a   1.000
_cell.length_b   1.000
_cell.length_c   1.000
_cell.angle_alpha   90.00
_cell.angle_beta   90.00
_cell.angle_gamma   90.00
#
_symmetry.space_group_name_H-M   'P 1'
#
loop_
_entity.id
_entity.type
_entity.pdbx_description
1 polymer ?
#
loop_
_entity_poly.entity_id
_entity_poly.type
_entity_poly.pdbx_seq_one_letter_code
_entity_poly.pdbx_strand_id
1 'polypeptide(L)'
;MFTIDKCGCCSYVGRRGDGPQAISIGKNCDKFGIVVHELGHVVGFWHEHTRPDREFFVDIFYKNIQPGQDYNFEKSKPDEVDSLGESYDFASIMHYARDTFSRGNFHDTILPKPNSGFRSEIGQRVQLSEGDIRQTKKLYKCGDCSSTSMSESAILLPSRAGKCIWRIIAAEGQTVFLNVTGGFLLPMSKDDCKNEERNYINIRDGYSPKSRVIEKICGGNIDYKTVVSSGSRMIVELRSQKLIPEPFAVYHSICGGPIYGDSGTLQSPGYPDSYPPNTDCLWTIHVSKGYKVALEIVYFYVEQHKDCVYDKVVIWEGSNNTHPLDTLCGSIEHKQIQTKSSNVMAIRFFSDNSVQKAGFELHFVKELDECSSEDNYCEQICINTIGGYKCACEVGQSLREDGKTCESTCGGVLHGQSGSFASPNYPNLYPPSKNCIWQIEAEPGFQIFLNFTKFHIEGMKAECAYDYVRIDDHEKLCGEFNENLLFTSQTNKVRVEFASDASIEKAGFSVNFIADLDECQHENAGCEHICQNRLGSYICQCHAGYVLSDDGHNCKEGGCSFELNSPSGEIQTPNFPHEYPKMQNCTWLFITTPGHRPSQISKLKNILNVNTITLAYMMDRQEIRRYVLWFLYTTPNIIIYESDASGFRLRFFSISKGVFRSLLIRYTDCWWRISSARPNNGIHLHFTTFRLEEDDNCQYDYVEIYEGFEAKKEREIGRYCGHNIPDDITVRGSHDSGSSKTLDSSLPVANDEGKWIQRLGKLPTIRRGIKRWAVTQRMSIKEQLESGIRYLDIRVSRPPFDKQSTSETLENIRICHALYGLHYREVLLEVREFLNEHSKEILILDINHAYGFQKEDLKCFREITIETLRHADICPVTQPTDVSLEYMWRNNYRVIVFTPFCDSTGLFWPQFCISNIWPNTNNLDHLLDFLNEKISRGPLDIFNVLQCVLTARMKDIILHWCSSLEKTLCSKINEMIYVWLNCLSEKDKQTINIIFIDFVDTNFTRRIVGLNFPGSNEESCDE
;
A
#
# COMPACT_ATOMS: atom_id res chain seq x y z
N MET A 1 22.97 7.94 44.31
CA MET A 1 23.23 6.69 43.58
C MET A 1 22.22 5.68 44.07
N PHE A 2 21.41 5.10 43.18
CA PHE A 2 20.43 4.08 43.59
C PHE A 2 21.10 2.71 43.62
N THR A 3 20.89 1.95 44.69
CA THR A 3 21.46 0.62 44.95
C THR A 3 20.35 -0.37 45.32
N ILE A 4 20.68 -1.66 45.35
CA ILE A 4 19.79 -2.72 45.85
C ILE A 4 20.51 -3.41 47.00
N ASP A 5 20.19 -3.02 48.24
CA ASP A 5 20.80 -3.56 49.44
C ASP A 5 19.83 -4.45 50.23
N LYS A 6 20.39 -5.32 51.09
CA LYS A 6 19.60 -6.25 51.93
C LYS A 6 18.67 -5.54 52.92
N CYS A 7 18.84 -4.24 53.14
CA CYS A 7 17.98 -3.43 54.01
C CYS A 7 16.59 -3.15 53.40
N GLY A 8 16.36 -3.44 52.12
CA GLY A 8 15.10 -3.12 51.45
C GLY A 8 15.07 -1.68 50.94
N CYS A 9 14.04 -0.92 51.32
CA CYS A 9 13.95 0.52 51.05
C CYS A 9 14.64 1.25 52.20
N CYS A 10 15.84 1.79 51.98
CA CYS A 10 16.56 2.49 53.03
C CYS A 10 17.55 3.53 52.50
N SER A 11 17.75 4.59 53.28
CA SER A 11 18.72 5.64 52.99
C SER A 11 19.32 6.20 54.28
N TYR A 12 20.53 6.71 54.20
CA TYR A 12 21.13 7.44 55.32
C TYR A 12 20.59 8.87 55.38
N VAL A 13 20.41 9.38 56.60
CA VAL A 13 20.01 10.77 56.81
C VAL A 13 21.17 11.71 56.52
N GLY A 14 20.93 12.67 55.62
CA GLY A 14 21.89 13.66 55.14
C GLY A 14 22.98 13.05 54.26
N ARG A 15 23.83 13.94 53.71
CA ARG A 15 25.00 13.52 52.93
C ARG A 15 26.08 12.94 53.87
N ARG A 16 26.52 11.71 53.58
CA ARG A 16 27.64 11.05 54.27
C ARG A 16 28.87 10.99 53.37
N GLY A 17 29.94 11.67 53.79
CA GLY A 17 31.20 11.73 53.05
C GLY A 17 31.16 12.59 51.78
N ASP A 18 32.29 12.65 51.08
CA ASP A 18 32.45 13.48 49.88
C ASP A 18 31.98 12.80 48.58
N GLY A 19 31.74 11.50 48.63
CA GLY A 19 31.26 10.70 47.50
C GLY A 19 29.75 10.79 47.25
N PRO A 20 29.24 10.06 46.23
CA PRO A 20 27.82 9.96 45.96
C PRO A 20 27.08 9.22 47.09
N GLN A 21 25.98 9.79 47.57
CA GLN A 21 25.11 9.17 48.58
C GLN A 21 24.36 7.97 47.97
N ALA A 22 24.45 6.80 48.59
CA ALA A 22 23.69 5.61 48.19
C ALA A 22 22.26 5.65 48.78
N ILE A 23 21.29 5.23 47.96
CA ILE A 23 19.87 5.08 48.30
C ILE A 23 19.46 3.67 47.87
N SER A 24 19.07 2.80 48.80
CA SER A 24 18.63 1.45 48.48
C SER A 24 17.15 1.44 48.09
N ILE A 25 16.85 1.05 46.86
CA ILE A 25 15.49 0.81 46.36
C ILE A 25 15.37 -0.69 46.08
N GLY A 26 15.04 -1.45 47.13
CA GLY A 26 14.82 -2.89 47.06
C GLY A 26 13.54 -3.30 46.32
N LYS A 27 13.23 -4.59 46.36
CA LYS A 27 12.01 -5.16 45.73
C LYS A 27 10.74 -4.51 46.31
N ASN A 28 9.86 -4.00 45.44
CA ASN A 28 8.62 -3.27 45.76
C ASN A 28 8.78 -1.85 46.35
N CYS A 29 9.98 -1.26 46.27
CA CYS A 29 10.28 0.10 46.77
C CYS A 29 10.15 1.20 45.70
N ASP A 30 9.82 0.84 44.48
CA ASP A 30 9.78 1.69 43.27
C ASP A 30 8.55 2.61 43.19
N LYS A 31 7.67 2.57 44.19
CA LYS A 31 6.50 3.45 44.27
C LYS A 31 6.93 4.89 44.60
N PHE A 32 6.35 5.87 43.90
CA PHE A 32 6.66 7.31 44.05
C PHE A 32 6.84 7.75 45.51
N GLY A 33 5.85 7.53 46.37
CA GLY A 33 5.92 7.98 47.77
C GLY A 33 6.99 7.30 48.61
N ILE A 34 7.38 6.06 48.27
CA ILE A 34 8.48 5.35 48.94
C ILE A 34 9.81 5.97 48.51
N VAL A 35 10.01 6.20 47.21
CA VAL A 35 11.23 6.84 46.70
C VAL A 35 11.38 8.25 47.26
N VAL A 36 10.31 9.05 47.31
CA VAL A 36 10.34 10.41 47.88
C VAL A 36 10.63 10.38 49.38
N HIS A 37 10.11 9.40 50.12
CA HIS A 37 10.46 9.19 51.54
C HIS A 37 11.96 8.94 51.73
N GLU A 38 12.55 8.03 50.94
CA GLU A 38 14.00 7.74 51.02
C GLU A 38 14.86 8.96 50.61
N LEU A 39 14.38 9.75 49.64
CA LEU A 39 15.01 11.02 49.29
C LEU A 39 14.89 12.06 50.42
N GLY A 40 13.80 12.06 51.18
CA GLY A 40 13.64 12.88 52.38
C GLY A 40 14.78 12.64 53.39
N HIS A 41 15.18 11.38 53.60
CA HIS A 41 16.37 11.07 54.39
C HIS A 41 17.63 11.70 53.81
N VAL A 42 17.87 11.58 52.50
CA VAL A 42 19.05 12.22 51.86
C VAL A 42 19.07 13.73 52.04
N VAL A 43 17.90 14.38 51.94
CA VAL A 43 17.74 15.82 52.17
C VAL A 43 18.10 16.20 53.60
N GLY A 44 17.97 15.27 54.55
CA GLY A 44 18.36 15.44 55.95
C GLY A 44 17.22 15.22 56.94
N PHE A 45 16.10 14.67 56.51
CA PHE A 45 14.94 14.46 57.37
C PHE A 45 15.00 13.12 58.09
N TRP A 46 14.63 13.16 59.38
CA TRP A 46 14.32 11.99 60.18
C TRP A 46 12.83 11.69 60.10
N HIS A 47 12.41 10.54 60.59
CA HIS A 47 10.99 10.22 60.63
C HIS A 47 10.24 11.15 61.58
N GLU A 48 9.13 11.74 61.12
CA GLU A 48 8.40 12.77 61.85
C GLU A 48 7.89 12.25 63.21
N HIS A 49 7.51 10.97 63.29
CA HIS A 49 7.09 10.32 64.54
C HIS A 49 8.22 10.01 65.52
N THR A 50 9.48 10.35 65.21
CA THR A 50 10.63 10.18 66.12
C THR A 50 11.06 11.48 66.77
N ARG A 51 10.38 12.60 66.49
CA ARG A 51 10.75 13.90 67.06
C ARG A 51 10.79 13.90 68.60
N PRO A 52 11.69 14.69 69.23
CA PRO A 52 11.74 14.80 70.69
C PRO A 52 10.43 15.26 71.34
N ASP A 53 9.65 16.09 70.64
CA ASP A 53 8.39 16.68 71.08
C ASP A 53 7.14 15.86 70.69
N ARG A 54 7.29 14.69 70.05
CA ARG A 54 6.17 13.89 69.53
C ARG A 54 5.09 13.53 70.56
N GLU A 55 5.44 13.46 71.85
CA GLU A 55 4.54 13.03 72.94
C GLU A 55 3.35 13.97 73.13
N PHE A 56 3.43 15.19 72.59
CA PHE A 56 2.32 16.14 72.57
C PHE A 56 1.34 15.88 71.42
N PHE A 57 1.73 15.06 70.43
CA PHE A 57 1.02 14.94 69.15
C PHE A 57 0.56 13.52 68.84
N VAL A 58 1.33 12.49 69.21
CA VAL A 58 1.00 11.07 68.94
C VAL A 58 1.23 10.18 70.17
N ASP A 59 0.47 9.09 70.24
CA ASP A 59 0.67 7.99 71.19
C ASP A 59 1.24 6.76 70.47
N ILE A 60 2.23 6.10 71.06
CA ILE A 60 2.87 4.88 70.55
C ILE A 60 2.45 3.68 71.38
N PHE A 61 1.89 2.64 70.74
CA PHE A 61 1.43 1.43 71.40
C PHE A 61 2.46 0.30 71.31
N TYR A 62 3.50 0.37 72.14
CA TYR A 62 4.63 -0.59 72.11
C TYR A 62 4.22 -2.08 72.18
N LYS A 63 3.14 -2.42 72.88
CA LYS A 63 2.63 -3.81 72.96
C LYS A 63 2.18 -4.36 71.60
N ASN A 64 1.77 -3.47 70.69
CA ASN A 64 1.26 -3.81 69.38
C ASN A 64 2.39 -3.91 68.33
N ILE A 65 3.63 -3.53 68.67
CA ILE A 65 4.78 -3.53 67.75
C ILE A 65 5.43 -4.91 67.70
N GLN A 66 5.81 -5.36 66.50
CA GLN A 66 6.51 -6.63 66.29
C GLN A 66 7.78 -6.73 67.16
N PRO A 67 8.06 -7.89 67.78
CA PRO A 67 9.28 -8.06 68.58
C PRO A 67 10.54 -7.70 67.79
N GLY A 68 11.36 -6.81 68.34
CA GLY A 68 12.61 -6.34 67.71
C GLY A 68 12.45 -5.18 66.73
N GLN A 69 11.26 -4.58 66.59
CA GLN A 69 11.00 -3.41 65.73
C GLN A 69 10.70 -2.13 66.51
N ASP A 70 10.75 -2.19 67.84
CA ASP A 70 10.49 -1.09 68.77
C ASP A 70 11.47 0.08 68.64
N TYR A 71 12.72 -0.20 68.23
CA TYR A 71 13.74 0.83 68.02
C TYR A 71 13.34 1.87 66.95
N ASN A 72 12.54 1.49 65.93
CA ASN A 72 12.06 2.42 64.90
C ASN A 72 11.08 3.49 65.43
N PHE A 73 10.61 3.30 66.67
CA PHE A 73 9.71 4.20 67.36
C PHE A 73 10.39 4.84 68.56
N GLU A 74 11.70 4.79 68.69
CA GLU A 74 12.41 5.57 69.71
C GLU A 74 12.45 7.05 69.33
N LYS A 75 12.46 7.93 70.35
CA LYS A 75 12.63 9.36 70.10
C LYS A 75 14.08 9.63 69.77
N SER A 76 14.30 10.38 68.71
CA SER A 76 15.60 10.91 68.35
C SER A 76 16.07 11.92 69.40
N LYS A 77 17.39 12.05 69.59
CA LYS A 77 17.92 12.98 70.57
C LYS A 77 17.79 14.43 70.08
N PRO A 78 17.60 15.42 70.99
CA PRO A 78 17.44 16.83 70.60
C PRO A 78 18.62 17.43 69.80
N ASP A 79 19.80 16.84 69.90
CA ASP A 79 21.03 17.23 69.20
C ASP A 79 21.21 16.54 67.83
N GLU A 80 20.41 15.50 67.54
CA GLU A 80 20.50 14.72 66.29
C GLU A 80 19.43 15.13 65.25
N VAL A 81 18.37 15.83 65.69
CA VAL A 81 17.24 16.27 64.84
C VAL A 81 16.90 17.72 65.11
N ASP A 82 16.79 18.52 64.06
CA ASP A 82 16.36 19.92 64.12
C ASP A 82 15.11 20.13 63.25
N SER A 83 13.98 20.46 63.89
CA SER A 83 12.73 20.75 63.18
C SER A 83 12.70 22.14 62.54
N LEU A 84 13.73 22.97 62.75
CA LEU A 84 13.86 24.33 62.22
C LEU A 84 12.69 25.26 62.59
N GLY A 85 12.10 25.00 63.76
CA GLY A 85 10.93 25.71 64.28
C GLY A 85 9.61 25.43 63.55
N GLU A 86 9.51 24.37 62.75
CA GLU A 86 8.24 23.93 62.15
C GLU A 86 7.36 23.16 63.16
N SER A 87 6.05 23.31 63.03
CA SER A 87 5.06 22.54 63.79
C SER A 87 5.11 21.05 63.44
N TYR A 88 4.55 20.19 64.30
CA TYR A 88 4.42 18.77 64.01
C TYR A 88 3.52 18.53 62.79
N ASP A 89 4.00 17.77 61.81
CA ASP A 89 3.32 17.57 60.53
C ASP A 89 2.78 16.14 60.37
N PHE A 90 1.50 15.96 60.70
CA PHE A 90 0.81 14.67 60.54
C PHE A 90 0.78 14.16 59.09
N ALA A 91 0.84 15.06 58.11
CA ALA A 91 0.80 14.73 56.69
C ALA A 91 2.20 14.57 56.07
N SER A 92 3.27 14.74 56.86
CA SER A 92 4.64 14.56 56.38
C SER A 92 4.82 13.20 55.74
N ILE A 93 5.49 13.17 54.59
CA ILE A 93 5.86 11.91 53.93
C ILE A 93 6.81 11.07 54.81
N MET A 94 7.49 11.71 55.76
CA MET A 94 8.40 11.10 56.72
C MET A 94 7.69 10.48 57.93
N HIS A 95 6.36 10.56 58.02
CA HIS A 95 5.59 9.94 59.09
C HIS A 95 5.25 8.47 58.78
N TYR A 96 5.27 7.60 59.78
CA TYR A 96 4.78 6.21 59.64
C TYR A 96 3.25 6.13 59.62
N ALA A 97 2.74 5.12 58.91
CA ALA A 97 1.32 4.78 58.95
C ALA A 97 0.95 4.14 60.30
N ARG A 98 -0.34 4.19 60.64
CA ARG A 98 -0.89 3.80 61.94
C ARG A 98 -0.58 2.36 62.36
N ASP A 99 -0.38 1.46 61.42
CA ASP A 99 -0.19 0.01 61.60
C ASP A 99 1.22 -0.47 61.20
N THR A 100 2.14 0.46 60.93
CA THR A 100 3.53 0.13 60.56
C THR A 100 4.16 -0.73 61.67
N PHE A 101 4.81 -1.83 61.31
CA PHE A 101 5.38 -2.83 62.22
C PHE A 101 4.39 -3.43 63.24
N SER A 102 3.09 -3.48 62.93
CA SER A 102 2.10 -4.08 63.82
C SER A 102 2.20 -5.61 63.91
N ARG A 103 1.95 -6.18 65.09
CA ARG A 103 1.91 -7.63 65.35
C ARG A 103 0.71 -8.35 64.73
N GLY A 104 -0.31 -7.61 64.28
CA GLY A 104 -1.52 -8.19 63.69
C GLY A 104 -2.29 -7.19 62.84
N ASN A 105 -3.14 -7.70 61.94
CA ASN A 105 -3.76 -6.95 60.85
C ASN A 105 -4.72 -5.80 61.27
N PHE A 106 -4.96 -5.58 62.57
CA PHE A 106 -5.91 -4.57 63.07
C PHE A 106 -5.45 -3.86 64.35
N HIS A 107 -4.16 -3.89 64.66
CA HIS A 107 -3.62 -3.18 65.82
C HIS A 107 -2.83 -1.95 65.39
N ASP A 108 -3.26 -0.78 65.85
CA ASP A 108 -2.53 0.46 65.65
C ASP A 108 -1.27 0.50 66.53
N THR A 109 -0.13 0.83 65.92
CA THR A 109 1.15 1.11 66.60
C THR A 109 1.32 2.60 66.89
N ILE A 110 0.69 3.48 66.11
CA ILE A 110 0.71 4.95 66.30
C ILE A 110 -0.71 5.52 66.15
N LEU A 111 -1.11 6.42 67.06
CA LEU A 111 -2.32 7.22 66.90
C LEU A 111 -2.10 8.71 67.22
N PRO A 112 -2.67 9.64 66.45
CA PRO A 112 -2.69 11.07 66.80
C PRO A 112 -3.53 11.35 68.06
N LYS A 113 -3.06 12.29 68.88
CA LYS A 113 -3.76 12.71 70.09
C LYS A 113 -4.98 13.56 69.76
N PRO A 114 -6.12 13.33 70.43
CA PRO A 114 -7.39 13.99 70.13
C PRO A 114 -7.46 15.39 70.78
N ASN A 115 -6.64 16.36 70.34
CA ASN A 115 -6.68 17.72 70.91
C ASN A 115 -7.40 18.77 70.05
N SER A 116 -8.07 18.38 68.96
CA SER A 116 -8.77 19.37 68.08
C SER A 116 -9.95 18.82 67.26
N GLY A 117 -10.59 17.74 67.70
CA GLY A 117 -11.89 17.31 67.15
C GLY A 117 -11.88 16.61 65.78
N PHE A 118 -10.72 16.43 65.15
CA PHE A 118 -10.53 15.56 63.98
C PHE A 118 -9.37 14.60 64.24
N ARG A 119 -9.54 13.31 63.90
CA ARG A 119 -8.40 12.37 63.83
C ARG A 119 -7.64 12.67 62.55
N SER A 120 -6.51 13.37 62.63
CA SER A 120 -5.65 13.62 61.48
C SER A 120 -5.18 12.29 60.87
N GLU A 121 -5.25 12.16 59.55
CA GLU A 121 -4.71 11.00 58.85
C GLU A 121 -3.17 11.08 58.84
N ILE A 122 -2.49 9.94 59.07
CA ILE A 122 -1.03 9.86 59.18
C ILE A 122 -0.45 8.79 58.26
N GLY A 123 0.77 9.00 57.79
CA GLY A 123 1.51 8.02 56.99
C GLY A 123 1.15 7.96 55.52
N GLN A 124 0.66 9.08 54.96
CA GLN A 124 0.44 9.20 53.52
C GLN A 124 1.73 8.96 52.71
N ARG A 125 1.58 8.47 51.48
CA ARG A 125 2.68 8.19 50.53
C ARG A 125 2.38 8.75 49.14
N VAL A 126 1.68 9.87 49.08
CA VAL A 126 1.19 10.46 47.83
C VAL A 126 2.03 11.66 47.41
N GLN A 127 2.33 12.59 48.33
CA GLN A 127 3.02 13.84 48.01
C GLN A 127 3.82 14.40 49.18
N LEU A 128 4.66 15.40 48.94
CA LEU A 128 5.28 16.19 50.02
C LEU A 128 4.22 17.08 50.67
N SER A 129 4.25 17.19 51.99
CA SER A 129 3.40 18.14 52.69
C SER A 129 3.95 19.57 52.57
N GLU A 130 3.11 20.57 52.87
CA GLU A 130 3.56 21.96 52.98
C GLU A 130 4.63 22.13 54.08
N GLY A 131 4.59 21.32 55.15
CA GLY A 131 5.62 21.31 56.18
C GLY A 131 6.96 20.78 55.66
N ASP A 132 6.96 19.66 54.94
CA ASP A 132 8.16 19.06 54.32
C ASP A 132 8.87 20.09 53.41
N ILE A 133 8.09 20.83 52.61
CA ILE A 133 8.60 21.86 51.68
C ILE A 133 9.19 23.05 52.44
N ARG A 134 8.49 23.58 53.45
CA ARG A 134 8.96 24.73 54.25
C ARG A 134 10.24 24.38 55.03
N GLN A 135 10.27 23.23 55.67
CA GLN A 135 11.43 22.76 56.43
C GLN A 135 12.65 22.61 55.50
N THR A 136 12.46 22.05 54.30
CA THR A 136 13.53 21.93 53.29
C THR A 136 14.06 23.30 52.87
N LYS A 137 13.16 24.26 52.59
CA LYS A 137 13.56 25.62 52.20
C LYS A 137 14.37 26.33 53.28
N LYS A 138 14.00 26.15 54.55
CA LYS A 138 14.76 26.66 55.71
C LYS A 138 16.14 25.99 55.82
N LEU A 139 16.19 24.66 55.71
CA LEU A 139 17.43 23.87 55.85
C LEU A 139 18.48 24.29 54.81
N TYR A 140 18.06 24.50 53.56
CA TYR A 140 18.95 24.84 52.45
C TYR A 140 19.02 26.34 52.12
N LYS A 141 18.36 27.19 52.91
CA LYS A 141 18.33 28.66 52.71
C LYS A 141 17.88 29.06 51.29
N CYS A 142 16.86 28.41 50.76
CA CYS A 142 16.30 28.70 49.45
C CYS A 142 15.77 30.15 49.36
N GLY A 143 16.02 30.86 48.25
CA GLY A 143 15.64 32.28 48.11
C GLY A 143 14.14 32.53 47.91
N ASP A 144 13.62 33.60 48.55
CA ASP A 144 12.18 33.87 48.72
C ASP A 144 11.35 34.11 47.45
N CYS A 145 11.97 34.46 46.31
CA CYS A 145 11.26 34.69 45.04
C CYS A 145 11.58 33.66 43.95
N SER A 146 12.29 32.58 44.29
CA SER A 146 12.51 31.47 43.37
C SER A 146 11.46 30.40 43.57
N SER A 147 10.87 29.89 42.48
CA SER A 147 9.91 28.80 42.54
C SER A 147 10.15 27.78 41.44
N THR A 148 9.69 26.55 41.69
CA THR A 148 9.59 25.52 40.67
C THR A 148 8.10 25.29 40.46
N SER A 149 7.64 25.38 39.21
CA SER A 149 6.24 25.16 38.86
C SER A 149 6.11 23.96 37.95
N MET A 150 5.17 23.08 38.31
CA MET A 150 4.76 21.92 37.53
C MET A 150 3.33 22.05 36.98
N SER A 151 2.69 23.21 37.19
CA SER A 151 1.34 23.47 36.69
C SER A 151 1.36 23.75 35.19
N GLU A 152 0.27 23.39 34.51
CA GLU A 152 0.13 23.58 33.06
C GLU A 152 0.13 25.06 32.63
N SER A 153 -0.17 25.97 33.55
CA SER A 153 0.05 27.39 33.34
C SER A 153 0.31 28.09 34.67
N ALA A 154 1.08 29.17 34.63
CA ALA A 154 1.16 30.09 35.75
C ALA A 154 1.63 31.48 35.31
N ILE A 155 1.34 32.43 36.19
CA ILE A 155 1.75 33.82 36.06
C ILE A 155 3.06 34.02 36.84
N LEU A 156 4.04 34.65 36.20
CA LEU A 156 5.32 34.98 36.82
C LEU A 156 5.29 36.39 37.41
N LEU A 157 5.25 36.46 38.73
CA LEU A 157 5.25 37.68 39.53
C LEU A 157 6.38 37.63 40.57
N PRO A 158 7.34 38.56 40.58
CA PRO A 158 8.39 38.60 41.60
C PRO A 158 7.84 39.07 42.94
N SER A 159 8.16 38.35 44.02
CA SER A 159 7.78 38.73 45.39
C SER A 159 8.71 39.76 46.04
N ARG A 160 9.91 40.01 45.48
CA ARG A 160 10.89 41.01 45.95
C ARG A 160 11.78 41.52 44.82
N ALA A 161 12.45 42.66 45.03
CA ALA A 161 13.50 43.14 44.13
C ALA A 161 14.77 42.25 44.21
N GLY A 162 15.58 42.23 43.15
CA GLY A 162 16.81 41.44 43.07
C GLY A 162 16.72 40.32 42.04
N LYS A 163 17.30 39.15 42.36
CA LYS A 163 17.36 37.97 41.49
C LYS A 163 16.23 36.98 41.83
N CYS A 164 15.35 36.70 40.88
CA CYS A 164 14.28 35.72 40.98
C CYS A 164 14.39 34.69 39.86
N ILE A 165 14.16 33.42 40.18
CA ILE A 165 14.36 32.29 39.27
C ILE A 165 13.11 31.41 39.31
N TRP A 166 12.44 31.27 38.16
CA TRP A 166 11.36 30.32 37.96
C TRP A 166 11.88 29.13 37.17
N ARG A 167 11.69 27.93 37.71
CA ARG A 167 11.93 26.66 37.02
C ARG A 167 10.59 26.09 36.60
N ILE A 168 10.33 26.03 35.31
CA ILE A 168 9.09 25.51 34.76
C ILE A 168 9.39 24.09 34.28
N ILE A 169 8.60 23.13 34.75
CA ILE A 169 8.66 21.73 34.37
C ILE A 169 7.27 21.36 33.84
N ALA A 170 7.15 21.17 32.53
CA ALA A 170 5.98 20.59 31.89
C ALA A 170 6.07 19.06 31.88
N ALA A 171 4.97 18.39 31.51
CA ALA A 171 5.00 16.94 31.30
C ALA A 171 5.97 16.58 30.16
N GLU A 172 6.50 15.36 30.18
CA GLU A 172 7.36 14.88 29.09
C GLU A 172 6.57 14.85 27.75
N GLY A 173 7.21 15.35 26.68
CA GLY A 173 6.56 15.59 25.37
C GLY A 173 5.88 16.97 25.21
N GLN A 174 5.71 17.75 26.28
CA GLN A 174 5.21 19.13 26.20
C GLN A 174 6.37 20.14 26.07
N THR A 175 6.10 21.30 25.47
CA THR A 175 7.00 22.46 25.49
C THR A 175 6.42 23.58 26.35
N VAL A 176 7.29 24.46 26.85
CA VAL A 176 6.88 25.60 27.65
C VAL A 176 6.79 26.82 26.74
N PHE A 177 5.58 27.35 26.59
CA PHE A 177 5.29 28.58 25.88
C PHE A 177 5.25 29.72 26.90
N LEU A 178 6.19 30.65 26.82
CA LEU A 178 6.32 31.80 27.71
C LEU A 178 5.98 33.08 26.97
N ASN A 179 4.91 33.75 27.39
CA ASN A 179 4.57 35.09 26.95
C ASN A 179 5.11 36.10 27.95
N VAL A 180 6.11 36.88 27.51
CA VAL A 180 6.69 37.97 28.27
C VAL A 180 6.00 39.27 27.87
N THR A 181 5.51 39.98 28.88
CA THR A 181 4.82 41.27 28.75
C THR A 181 5.39 42.19 29.81
N GLY A 182 6.10 43.26 29.45
CA GLY A 182 6.71 44.07 30.50
C GLY A 182 7.78 45.09 30.15
N GLY A 183 7.83 45.64 28.94
CA GLY A 183 8.85 46.66 28.63
C GLY A 183 8.69 47.98 29.38
N PHE A 184 7.55 48.22 30.03
CA PHE A 184 7.38 49.38 30.92
C PHE A 184 8.10 49.24 32.28
N LEU A 185 8.62 48.04 32.63
CA LEU A 185 9.00 47.72 34.02
C LEU A 185 10.52 47.59 34.25
N LEU A 186 11.32 47.33 33.20
CA LEU A 186 12.78 47.28 33.31
C LEU A 186 13.39 48.65 32.94
N PRO A 187 14.24 49.25 33.79
CA PRO A 187 14.94 50.50 33.46
C PRO A 187 15.66 50.41 32.10
N MET A 188 15.65 51.50 31.32
CA MET A 188 16.42 51.55 30.06
C MET A 188 17.89 51.22 30.32
N SER A 189 18.38 50.17 29.63
CA SER A 189 19.81 49.83 29.63
C SER A 189 20.61 50.98 28.99
N LYS A 190 21.74 51.34 29.60
CA LYS A 190 22.70 52.29 29.00
C LYS A 190 23.65 51.62 28.00
N ASP A 191 23.76 50.29 28.04
CA ASP A 191 24.64 49.44 27.23
C ASP A 191 23.85 48.46 26.34
N ASP A 192 24.51 47.78 25.41
CA ASP A 192 23.92 46.66 24.65
C ASP A 192 23.43 45.55 25.59
N CYS A 193 22.31 44.92 25.26
CA CYS A 193 21.63 43.98 26.13
C CYS A 193 22.45 42.74 26.49
N LYS A 194 23.41 42.40 25.63
CA LYS A 194 24.41 41.37 25.89
C LYS A 194 25.20 41.65 27.17
N ASN A 195 25.53 42.91 27.46
CA ASN A 195 26.39 43.32 28.57
C ASN A 195 25.61 43.83 29.81
N GLU A 196 24.28 43.93 29.75
CA GLU A 196 23.46 44.37 30.89
C GLU A 196 23.46 43.34 32.04
N GLU A 197 23.82 43.76 33.26
CA GLU A 197 23.95 42.89 34.44
C GLU A 197 23.00 43.24 35.59
N ARG A 198 22.31 44.37 35.51
CA ARG A 198 21.49 44.94 36.59
C ARG A 198 20.00 44.75 36.34
N ASN A 199 19.55 44.89 35.10
CA ASN A 199 18.13 44.83 34.73
C ASN A 199 17.91 43.97 33.48
N TYR A 200 17.57 42.70 33.65
CA TYR A 200 17.33 41.79 32.53
C TYR A 200 16.36 40.65 32.88
N ILE A 201 15.75 40.08 31.85
CA ILE A 201 15.12 38.76 31.87
C ILE A 201 15.96 37.83 31.00
N ASN A 202 16.40 36.72 31.57
CA ASN A 202 17.22 35.72 30.89
C ASN A 202 16.47 34.39 30.87
N ILE A 203 16.19 33.90 29.66
CA ILE A 203 15.36 32.71 29.43
C ILE A 203 16.25 31.61 28.90
N ARG A 204 16.25 30.46 29.57
CA ARG A 204 17.12 29.31 29.26
C ARG A 204 16.33 28.05 28.97
N ASP A 205 16.90 27.27 28.07
CA ASP A 205 16.34 26.03 27.52
C ASP A 205 16.78 24.82 28.34
N GLY A 206 15.96 24.40 29.31
CA GLY A 206 16.25 23.29 30.20
C GLY A 206 16.20 23.64 31.70
N TYR A 207 16.79 22.76 32.52
CA TYR A 207 16.65 22.78 33.98
C TYR A 207 17.89 23.26 34.75
N SER A 208 19.00 23.50 34.05
CA SER A 208 20.27 23.88 34.68
C SER A 208 20.55 25.38 34.52
N PRO A 209 21.16 26.06 35.50
CA PRO A 209 21.70 27.41 35.29
C PRO A 209 22.73 27.49 34.15
N LYS A 210 23.33 26.37 33.76
CA LYS A 210 24.25 26.25 32.62
C LYS A 210 23.54 26.00 31.28
N SER A 211 22.22 25.80 31.27
CA SER A 211 21.43 25.58 30.07
C SER A 211 21.57 26.73 29.07
N ARG A 212 21.44 26.40 27.78
CA ARG A 212 21.53 27.33 26.64
C ARG A 212 20.57 28.51 26.86
N VAL A 213 21.06 29.73 26.65
CA VAL A 213 20.21 30.92 26.65
C VAL A 213 19.40 30.94 25.36
N ILE A 214 18.07 30.94 25.49
CA ILE A 214 17.16 31.15 24.37
C ILE A 214 17.13 32.63 24.02
N GLU A 215 16.94 33.47 25.05
CA GLU A 215 16.77 34.90 24.86
C GLU A 215 17.18 35.68 26.10
N LYS A 216 17.76 36.88 25.89
CA LYS A 216 18.06 37.84 26.95
C LYS A 216 17.40 39.17 26.61
N ILE A 217 16.52 39.64 27.49
CA ILE A 217 15.65 40.80 27.29
C ILE A 217 16.04 41.89 28.30
N CYS A 218 16.22 43.12 27.84
CA CYS A 218 16.47 44.29 28.68
C CYS A 218 16.13 45.58 27.93
N GLY A 219 15.74 46.62 28.68
CA GLY A 219 15.43 47.96 28.16
C GLY A 219 14.23 48.06 27.20
N GLY A 220 13.62 49.24 27.14
CA GLY A 220 12.62 49.59 26.11
C GLY A 220 11.22 49.01 26.32
N ASN A 221 10.26 49.52 25.54
CA ASN A 221 8.86 49.09 25.60
C ASN A 221 8.65 47.80 24.79
N ILE A 222 8.04 46.79 25.41
CA ILE A 222 7.83 45.44 24.88
C ILE A 222 6.35 45.20 25.01
N ASP A 223 5.66 45.31 23.89
CA ASP A 223 4.21 45.09 23.82
C ASP A 223 3.87 43.63 24.16
N TYR A 224 4.55 42.68 23.52
CA TYR A 224 4.51 41.25 23.83
C TYR A 224 5.69 40.53 23.18
N LYS A 225 6.25 39.51 23.84
CA LYS A 225 7.26 38.62 23.25
C LYS A 225 7.05 37.18 23.71
N THR A 226 6.93 36.29 22.75
CA THR A 226 6.75 34.86 22.99
C THR A 226 8.06 34.11 22.86
N VAL A 227 8.34 33.21 23.79
CA VAL A 227 9.52 32.33 23.79
C VAL A 227 9.07 30.89 24.07
N VAL A 228 9.58 29.93 23.30
CA VAL A 228 9.22 28.51 23.41
C VAL A 228 10.47 27.70 23.72
N SER A 229 10.39 26.77 24.68
CA SER A 229 11.49 25.83 24.97
C SER A 229 11.57 24.70 23.94
N SER A 230 12.75 24.10 23.77
CA SER A 230 12.93 22.92 22.92
C SER A 230 12.46 21.62 23.57
N GLY A 231 12.28 21.60 24.89
CA GLY A 231 11.77 20.46 25.64
C GLY A 231 10.84 20.85 26.79
N SER A 232 10.59 19.93 27.71
CA SER A 232 9.63 20.10 28.81
C SER A 232 10.12 20.99 29.96
N ARG A 233 11.29 21.64 29.84
CA ARG A 233 11.89 22.40 30.94
C ARG A 233 12.39 23.76 30.48
N MET A 234 12.08 24.79 31.26
CA MET A 234 12.52 26.16 31.01
C MET A 234 12.94 26.84 32.32
N ILE A 235 13.99 27.65 32.28
CA ILE A 235 14.35 28.56 33.36
C ILE A 235 14.13 30.00 32.93
N VAL A 236 13.41 30.76 33.76
CA VAL A 236 13.25 32.20 33.61
C VAL A 236 13.94 32.88 34.79
N GLU A 237 14.98 33.65 34.50
CA GLU A 237 15.71 34.44 35.49
C GLU A 237 15.41 35.93 35.29
N LEU A 238 14.77 36.54 36.27
CA LEU A 238 14.60 38.00 36.33
C LEU A 238 15.66 38.58 37.28
N ARG A 239 16.36 39.60 36.82
CA ARG A 239 17.18 40.46 37.69
C ARG A 239 16.70 41.90 37.53
N SER A 240 16.29 42.51 38.64
CA SER A 240 15.83 43.91 38.66
C SER A 240 16.27 44.60 39.95
N GLN A 241 16.68 45.87 39.85
CA GLN A 241 17.01 46.70 41.01
C GLN A 241 15.77 47.19 41.77
N LYS A 242 14.60 47.23 41.12
CA LYS A 242 13.32 47.65 41.70
C LYS A 242 12.33 46.49 41.72
N LEU A 243 11.44 46.48 42.72
CA LEU A 243 10.34 45.52 42.75
C LEU A 243 9.40 45.81 41.58
N ILE A 244 9.02 44.76 40.86
CA ILE A 244 8.06 44.83 39.77
C ILE A 244 6.70 44.40 40.37
N PRO A 245 5.73 45.32 40.53
CA PRO A 245 4.47 45.03 41.24
C PRO A 245 3.44 44.28 40.37
N GLU A 246 3.71 44.13 39.07
CA GLU A 246 2.81 43.50 38.11
C GLU A 246 3.44 42.23 37.51
N PRO A 247 2.63 41.26 37.05
CA PRO A 247 3.13 40.11 36.31
C PRO A 247 3.92 40.52 35.07
N PHE A 248 5.11 39.95 34.89
CA PHE A 248 5.95 40.25 33.72
C PHE A 248 5.93 39.14 32.67
N ALA A 249 5.40 37.96 33.01
CA ALA A 249 5.23 36.88 32.06
C ALA A 249 4.12 35.92 32.50
N VAL A 250 3.53 35.25 31.52
CA VAL A 250 2.62 34.11 31.71
C VAL A 250 3.17 32.95 30.91
N TYR A 251 3.21 31.77 31.50
CA TYR A 251 3.57 30.57 30.76
C TYR A 251 2.38 29.60 30.66
N HIS A 252 2.35 28.85 29.57
CA HIS A 252 1.48 27.71 29.34
C HIS A 252 2.34 26.54 28.86
N SER A 253 2.17 25.35 29.42
CA SER A 253 2.63 24.12 28.80
C SER A 253 1.70 23.80 27.65
N ILE A 254 2.24 23.76 26.44
CA ILE A 254 1.51 23.32 25.26
C ILE A 254 2.13 22.03 24.78
N CYS A 255 1.31 21.15 24.20
CA CYS A 255 1.85 20.13 23.34
C CYS A 255 1.96 20.71 21.93
N GLY A 256 3.15 20.72 21.34
CA GLY A 256 3.41 21.44 20.08
C GLY A 256 4.45 22.55 20.20
N GLY A 257 4.55 23.38 19.16
CA GLY A 257 5.42 24.55 19.06
C GLY A 257 6.43 24.49 17.90
N PRO A 258 7.09 25.62 17.55
CA PRO A 258 8.15 25.63 16.56
C PRO A 258 9.44 25.02 17.13
N ILE A 259 10.03 24.08 16.40
CA ILE A 259 11.28 23.41 16.70
C ILE A 259 12.32 23.91 15.67
N TYR A 260 13.39 24.53 16.15
CA TYR A 260 14.51 24.97 15.31
C TYR A 260 15.71 24.08 15.57
N GLY A 261 16.11 23.30 14.58
CA GLY A 261 17.22 22.38 14.71
C GLY A 261 17.38 21.51 13.47
N ASP A 262 18.61 21.13 13.17
CA ASP A 262 18.95 20.25 12.04
C ASP A 262 18.73 18.77 12.37
N SER A 263 18.43 18.43 13.63
CA SER A 263 18.05 17.08 14.05
C SER A 263 17.37 17.11 15.42
N GLY A 264 16.54 16.12 15.72
CA GLY A 264 15.93 15.99 17.04
C GLY A 264 14.90 14.86 17.13
N THR A 265 14.32 14.70 18.31
CA THR A 265 13.28 13.71 18.58
C THR A 265 12.02 14.42 19.06
N LEU A 266 10.86 13.93 18.62
CA LEU A 266 9.53 14.44 18.92
C LEU A 266 8.69 13.29 19.44
N GLN A 267 8.04 13.48 20.60
CA GLN A 267 7.22 12.46 21.22
C GLN A 267 5.80 12.98 21.46
N SER A 268 4.81 12.08 21.44
CA SER A 268 3.45 12.40 21.87
C SER A 268 3.42 12.70 23.37
N PRO A 269 2.49 13.55 23.85
CA PRO A 269 2.35 13.80 25.28
C PRO A 269 2.12 12.51 26.06
N GLY A 270 2.86 12.30 27.14
CA GLY A 270 2.72 11.11 27.98
C GLY A 270 3.52 9.88 27.53
N TYR A 271 4.13 9.87 26.33
CA TYR A 271 4.98 8.75 25.88
C TYR A 271 6.11 8.46 26.89
N PRO A 272 6.41 7.18 27.23
CA PRO A 272 5.86 5.94 26.64
C PRO A 272 4.51 5.49 27.21
N ASP A 273 3.96 6.18 28.20
CA ASP A 273 2.62 5.95 28.72
C ASP A 273 1.55 6.49 27.77
N SER A 274 0.28 6.19 28.06
CA SER A 274 -0.82 6.56 27.19
C SER A 274 -1.00 8.08 27.07
N TYR A 275 -1.19 8.59 25.84
CA TYR A 275 -1.44 10.02 25.62
C TYR A 275 -2.79 10.46 26.20
N PRO A 276 -3.00 11.74 26.56
CA PRO A 276 -4.27 12.22 27.09
C PRO A 276 -5.43 12.27 26.05
N PRO A 277 -6.70 12.14 26.46
CA PRO A 277 -7.85 12.39 25.59
C PRO A 277 -7.99 13.88 25.22
N ASN A 278 -8.67 14.16 24.10
CA ASN A 278 -8.97 15.51 23.59
C ASN A 278 -7.72 16.39 23.38
N THR A 279 -6.63 15.76 22.97
CA THR A 279 -5.35 16.43 22.73
C THR A 279 -5.32 17.02 21.32
N ASP A 280 -4.78 18.23 21.16
CA ASP A 280 -4.54 18.87 19.86
C ASP A 280 -3.18 19.57 19.89
N CYS A 281 -2.16 18.90 19.35
CA CYS A 281 -0.78 19.38 19.36
C CYS A 281 -0.33 19.73 17.96
N LEU A 282 0.30 20.89 17.77
CA LEU A 282 0.86 21.29 16.47
C LEU A 282 2.34 21.66 16.62
N TRP A 283 3.22 20.90 15.99
CA TRP A 283 4.65 21.18 15.87
C TRP A 283 5.00 21.72 14.48
N THR A 284 5.97 22.63 14.41
CA THR A 284 6.59 23.04 13.14
C THR A 284 8.10 22.91 13.23
N ILE A 285 8.68 21.99 12.47
CA ILE A 285 10.11 21.72 12.44
C ILE A 285 10.73 22.61 11.38
N HIS A 286 11.75 23.39 11.75
CA HIS A 286 12.52 24.29 10.90
C HIS A 286 13.98 23.85 10.90
N VAL A 287 14.45 23.33 9.77
CA VAL A 287 15.87 23.03 9.53
C VAL A 287 16.54 24.18 8.77
N SER A 288 17.87 24.14 8.70
CA SER A 288 18.67 25.13 7.96
C SER A 288 18.16 25.35 6.53
N LYS A 289 18.21 26.61 6.06
CA LYS A 289 17.77 26.98 4.70
C LYS A 289 18.61 26.25 3.64
N GLY A 290 17.95 25.76 2.59
CA GLY A 290 18.58 24.99 1.52
C GLY A 290 18.53 23.46 1.72
N TYR A 291 18.04 23.00 2.89
CA TYR A 291 17.87 21.59 3.21
C TYR A 291 16.38 21.24 3.29
N LYS A 292 16.08 19.94 3.18
CA LYS A 292 14.75 19.36 3.38
C LYS A 292 14.66 18.78 4.80
N VAL A 293 13.45 18.48 5.27
CA VAL A 293 13.22 17.81 6.55
C VAL A 293 12.90 16.35 6.25
N ALA A 294 13.68 15.42 6.81
CA ALA A 294 13.37 14.00 6.84
C ALA A 294 12.91 13.61 8.25
N LEU A 295 11.85 12.83 8.32
CA LEU A 295 11.21 12.34 9.54
C LEU A 295 11.17 10.82 9.51
N GLU A 296 11.63 10.19 10.57
CA GLU A 296 11.64 8.76 10.80
C GLU A 296 10.75 8.42 11.99
N ILE A 297 9.91 7.39 11.82
CA ILE A 297 9.08 6.86 12.89
C ILE A 297 9.90 5.82 13.67
N VAL A 298 10.23 6.13 14.93
CA VAL A 298 10.94 5.22 15.84
C VAL A 298 9.95 4.31 16.57
N TYR A 299 8.82 4.87 16.99
CA TYR A 299 7.73 4.12 17.60
C TYR A 299 6.41 4.81 17.27
N PHE A 300 5.36 4.03 16.98
CA PHE A 300 4.04 4.60 16.72
C PHE A 300 2.92 3.63 17.05
N TYR A 301 2.11 4.00 18.05
CA TYR A 301 0.92 3.28 18.45
C TYR A 301 -0.16 4.26 18.91
N VAL A 302 -1.02 4.65 17.96
CA VAL A 302 -2.16 5.55 18.12
C VAL A 302 -3.45 4.78 17.82
N GLU A 303 -4.61 5.22 18.32
CA GLU A 303 -5.88 4.53 18.06
C GLU A 303 -6.07 4.20 16.57
N GLN A 304 -6.46 2.96 16.30
CA GLN A 304 -6.57 2.45 14.94
C GLN A 304 -7.97 2.70 14.37
N HIS A 305 -8.04 3.36 13.22
CA HIS A 305 -9.29 3.50 12.46
C HIS A 305 -9.00 3.45 10.95
N LYS A 306 -9.91 2.82 10.18
CA LYS A 306 -9.72 2.63 8.72
C LYS A 306 -9.44 3.93 7.95
N ASP A 307 -10.13 5.00 8.33
CA ASP A 307 -10.01 6.32 7.71
C ASP A 307 -9.33 7.35 8.64
N CYS A 308 -8.67 6.91 9.74
CA CYS A 308 -8.04 7.75 10.77
C CYS A 308 -8.93 8.94 11.21
N VAL A 309 -10.17 8.66 11.63
CA VAL A 309 -11.16 9.70 11.97
C VAL A 309 -11.06 10.12 13.43
N TYR A 310 -10.73 9.16 14.30
CA TYR A 310 -10.47 9.37 15.74
C TYR A 310 -9.07 9.97 15.93
N ASP A 311 -8.21 9.30 16.68
CA ASP A 311 -6.85 9.77 16.93
C ASP A 311 -5.98 9.67 15.68
N LYS A 312 -5.24 10.74 15.38
CA LYS A 312 -4.44 10.82 14.16
C LYS A 312 -3.30 11.81 14.25
N VAL A 313 -2.23 11.53 13.52
CA VAL A 313 -1.12 12.45 13.26
C VAL A 313 -1.15 12.85 11.80
N VAL A 314 -1.20 14.14 11.52
CA VAL A 314 -1.24 14.69 10.16
C VAL A 314 0.03 15.49 9.94
N ILE A 315 0.67 15.30 8.79
CA ILE A 315 1.98 15.89 8.46
C ILE A 315 1.83 16.70 7.18
N TRP A 316 2.34 17.93 7.17
CA TRP A 316 2.32 18.83 6.02
C TRP A 316 3.71 19.35 5.69
N GLU A 317 3.87 19.72 4.42
CA GLU A 317 5.01 20.49 3.96
C GLU A 317 4.77 21.98 4.19
N GLY A 318 5.66 22.64 4.95
CA GLY A 318 5.50 24.04 5.34
C GLY A 318 4.34 24.29 6.30
N SER A 319 4.08 25.57 6.61
CA SER A 319 3.05 25.97 7.58
C SER A 319 1.67 26.24 6.97
N ASN A 320 1.57 26.43 5.65
CA ASN A 320 0.37 26.95 4.96
C ASN A 320 -0.19 26.03 3.87
N ASN A 321 0.18 24.74 3.87
CA ASN A 321 -0.25 23.82 2.81
C ASN A 321 -1.58 23.12 3.17
N THR A 322 -2.50 23.05 2.22
CA THR A 322 -3.83 22.43 2.41
C THR A 322 -3.80 20.92 2.24
N HIS A 323 -2.79 20.38 1.55
CA HIS A 323 -2.66 18.94 1.31
C HIS A 323 -1.59 18.33 2.23
N PRO A 324 -1.95 17.37 3.11
CA PRO A 324 -0.97 16.72 3.96
C PRO A 324 -0.08 15.77 3.15
N LEU A 325 1.21 15.73 3.52
CA LEU A 325 2.16 14.71 3.09
C LEU A 325 1.66 13.33 3.55
N ASP A 326 1.17 13.24 4.78
CA ASP A 326 0.64 12.00 5.34
C ASP A 326 -0.39 12.20 6.45
N THR A 327 -1.20 11.16 6.68
CA THR A 327 -2.14 11.06 7.81
C THR A 327 -2.01 9.66 8.40
N LEU A 328 -1.57 9.56 9.65
CA LEU A 328 -1.16 8.34 10.33
C LEU A 328 -2.06 8.05 11.54
N CYS A 329 -2.41 6.77 11.74
CA CYS A 329 -3.07 6.23 12.93
C CYS A 329 -2.80 4.71 13.00
N GLY A 330 -3.12 4.05 14.13
CA GLY A 330 -2.81 2.63 14.33
C GLY A 330 -1.36 2.37 14.78
N SER A 331 -0.84 1.18 14.45
CA SER A 331 0.55 0.78 14.73
C SER A 331 1.40 0.87 13.45
N ILE A 332 2.59 1.47 13.53
CA ILE A 332 3.53 1.59 12.41
C ILE A 332 4.92 1.18 12.90
N GLU A 333 5.53 0.17 12.25
CA GLU A 333 6.84 -0.35 12.66
C GLU A 333 7.99 0.54 12.19
N HIS A 334 8.09 0.83 10.90
CA HIS A 334 9.11 1.73 10.34
C HIS A 334 8.56 2.47 9.12
N LYS A 335 8.67 3.81 9.11
CA LYS A 335 8.27 4.65 7.99
C LYS A 335 9.08 5.94 7.99
N GLN A 336 9.46 6.39 6.81
CA GLN A 336 10.19 7.64 6.61
C GLN A 336 9.37 8.58 5.73
N ILE A 337 9.38 9.87 6.08
CA ILE A 337 8.61 10.93 5.43
C ILE A 337 9.52 12.13 5.23
N GLN A 338 9.61 12.63 4.01
CA GLN A 338 10.48 13.76 3.67
C GLN A 338 9.69 14.89 3.02
N THR A 339 10.07 16.15 3.28
CA THR A 339 9.58 17.30 2.50
C THR A 339 10.14 17.27 1.08
N LYS A 340 9.41 17.83 0.11
CA LYS A 340 9.82 17.80 -1.30
C LYS A 340 10.82 18.92 -1.61
N SER A 341 10.55 20.12 -1.10
CA SER A 341 11.35 21.33 -1.36
C SER A 341 11.43 22.28 -0.15
N SER A 342 10.55 22.14 0.84
CA SER A 342 10.53 23.02 2.01
C SER A 342 11.56 22.62 3.08
N ASN A 343 12.20 23.60 3.71
CA ASN A 343 12.99 23.42 4.93
C ASN A 343 12.14 23.45 6.22
N VAL A 344 10.81 23.37 6.06
CA VAL A 344 9.84 23.40 7.15
C VAL A 344 8.84 22.26 6.99
N MET A 345 8.59 21.51 8.07
CA MET A 345 7.57 20.45 8.16
C MET A 345 6.63 20.74 9.33
N ALA A 346 5.32 20.66 9.11
CA ALA A 346 4.31 20.81 10.17
C ALA A 346 3.72 19.44 10.53
N ILE A 347 3.58 19.14 11.82
CA ILE A 347 3.05 17.88 12.34
C ILE A 347 1.95 18.22 13.34
N ARG A 348 0.73 17.70 13.17
CA ARG A 348 -0.39 17.90 14.10
C ARG A 348 -0.95 16.58 14.59
N PHE A 349 -1.01 16.41 15.91
CA PHE A 349 -1.62 15.26 16.56
C PHE A 349 -2.97 15.66 17.15
N PHE A 350 -4.00 14.85 16.87
CA PHE A 350 -5.31 14.96 17.49
C PHE A 350 -5.65 13.67 18.21
N SER A 351 -6.21 13.76 19.42
CA SER A 351 -6.93 12.66 20.07
C SER A 351 -8.36 13.05 20.42
N ASP A 352 -9.27 12.09 20.41
CA ASP A 352 -10.65 12.24 20.83
C ASP A 352 -10.84 11.92 22.32
N ASN A 353 -12.07 11.81 22.79
CA ASN A 353 -12.36 11.63 24.22
C ASN A 353 -12.18 10.19 24.72
N SER A 354 -11.80 9.25 23.86
CA SER A 354 -11.80 7.82 24.14
C SER A 354 -10.57 7.10 23.57
N VAL A 355 -10.28 5.91 24.08
CA VAL A 355 -9.23 4.98 23.60
C VAL A 355 -7.83 5.61 23.42
N GLN A 356 -7.12 5.79 24.53
CA GLN A 356 -5.74 6.25 24.50
C GLN A 356 -4.76 5.07 24.33
N LYS A 357 -3.65 5.31 23.63
CA LYS A 357 -2.55 4.36 23.40
C LYS A 357 -1.22 5.00 23.80
N ALA A 358 -0.13 4.24 23.76
CA ALA A 358 1.22 4.70 24.12
C ALA A 358 1.71 5.92 23.31
N GLY A 359 1.16 6.15 22.11
CA GLY A 359 1.49 7.31 21.28
C GLY A 359 2.71 7.04 20.40
N PHE A 360 3.60 8.02 20.23
CA PHE A 360 4.67 7.92 19.23
C PHE A 360 5.97 8.60 19.67
N GLU A 361 7.06 8.12 19.07
CA GLU A 361 8.38 8.76 19.03
C GLU A 361 8.83 8.88 17.57
N LEU A 362 9.14 10.10 17.16
CA LEU A 362 9.58 10.46 15.82
C LEU A 362 10.96 11.09 15.88
N HIS A 363 11.87 10.66 15.04
CA HIS A 363 13.17 11.30 14.86
C HIS A 363 13.15 12.15 13.59
N PHE A 364 13.70 13.36 13.62
CA PHE A 364 13.85 14.18 12.42
C PHE A 364 15.29 14.61 12.23
N VAL A 365 15.69 14.82 10.98
CA VAL A 365 17.00 15.33 10.60
C VAL A 365 16.90 16.18 9.33
N LYS A 366 17.84 17.09 9.15
CA LYS A 366 18.04 17.80 7.89
C LYS A 366 18.48 16.80 6.82
N GLU A 367 17.97 17.01 5.63
CA GLU A 367 18.19 16.13 4.51
C GLU A 367 18.66 16.93 3.31
N LEU A 368 19.76 16.49 2.73
CA LEU A 368 20.25 16.91 1.42
C LEU A 368 20.26 15.67 0.54
N ASP A 369 19.95 15.83 -0.74
CA ASP A 369 20.15 14.73 -1.69
C ASP A 369 21.52 14.92 -2.33
N GLU A 370 22.57 14.37 -1.72
CA GLU A 370 23.94 14.53 -2.22
C GLU A 370 24.12 13.86 -3.61
N CYS A 371 23.33 12.84 -3.91
CA CYS A 371 23.40 12.12 -5.19
C CYS A 371 22.76 12.87 -6.37
N SER A 372 21.91 13.88 -6.10
CA SER A 372 21.29 14.72 -7.12
C SER A 372 22.08 16.00 -7.43
N SER A 373 23.26 16.19 -6.84
CA SER A 373 24.11 17.36 -7.05
C SER A 373 25.23 17.09 -8.08
N GLU A 374 25.72 18.15 -8.76
CA GLU A 374 26.74 18.03 -9.83
C GLU A 374 28.15 17.64 -9.34
N ASP A 375 28.34 17.55 -8.02
CA ASP A 375 29.60 17.14 -7.41
C ASP A 375 29.67 15.61 -7.36
N ASN A 376 30.61 14.98 -8.07
CA ASN A 376 30.80 13.53 -8.11
C ASN A 376 31.30 12.98 -6.75
N TYR A 377 30.37 12.73 -5.82
CA TYR A 377 30.65 12.29 -4.45
C TYR A 377 31.10 10.82 -4.31
N CYS A 378 30.78 9.97 -5.30
CA CYS A 378 31.11 8.55 -5.38
C CYS A 378 31.71 8.22 -6.75
N GLU A 379 32.62 7.25 -6.83
CA GLU A 379 33.23 6.85 -8.11
C GLU A 379 32.21 6.18 -9.06
N GLN A 380 31.30 5.37 -8.52
CA GLN A 380 30.32 4.61 -9.31
C GLN A 380 28.89 4.85 -8.84
N ILE A 381 28.48 4.23 -7.73
CA ILE A 381 27.09 4.25 -7.28
C ILE A 381 26.98 5.14 -6.04
N CYS A 382 26.21 6.23 -6.14
CA CYS A 382 25.81 7.05 -4.99
C CYS A 382 24.44 6.62 -4.50
N ILE A 383 24.34 6.32 -3.20
CA ILE A 383 23.09 5.97 -2.54
C ILE A 383 22.80 7.04 -1.50
N ASN A 384 21.74 7.83 -1.73
CA ASN A 384 21.30 8.85 -0.79
C ASN A 384 20.72 8.19 0.47
N THR A 385 21.05 8.72 1.64
CA THR A 385 20.60 8.21 2.94
C THR A 385 20.10 9.36 3.81
N ILE A 386 19.28 9.07 4.82
CA ILE A 386 18.80 10.14 5.70
C ILE A 386 19.98 10.75 6.47
N GLY A 387 20.21 12.05 6.27
CA GLY A 387 21.29 12.82 6.87
C GLY A 387 22.65 12.67 6.19
N GLY A 388 22.75 12.04 5.02
CA GLY A 388 24.00 11.93 4.25
C GLY A 388 23.93 10.96 3.07
N TYR A 389 25.06 10.38 2.66
CA TYR A 389 25.09 9.43 1.54
C TYR A 389 26.11 8.32 1.78
N LYS A 390 25.97 7.21 1.04
CA LYS A 390 26.98 6.16 0.97
C LYS A 390 27.32 5.80 -0.47
N CYS A 391 28.57 5.45 -0.70
CA CYS A 391 29.02 4.95 -1.99
C CYS A 391 28.95 3.42 -2.03
N ALA A 392 28.58 2.90 -3.18
CA ALA A 392 28.66 1.48 -3.50
C ALA A 392 29.42 1.30 -4.81
N CYS A 393 29.97 0.11 -4.98
CA CYS A 393 30.67 -0.29 -6.20
C CYS A 393 29.80 -1.23 -7.01
N GLU A 394 30.03 -1.19 -8.31
CA GLU A 394 29.49 -2.18 -9.22
C GLU A 394 30.04 -3.58 -8.89
N VAL A 395 29.23 -4.56 -9.23
CA VAL A 395 29.46 -5.96 -8.93
C VAL A 395 30.81 -6.45 -9.50
N GLY A 396 31.65 -7.04 -8.64
CA GLY A 396 33.02 -7.45 -9.01
C GLY A 396 34.11 -6.44 -8.68
N GLN A 397 33.76 -5.39 -7.92
CA GLN A 397 34.68 -4.45 -7.31
C GLN A 397 34.36 -4.24 -5.83
N SER A 398 35.36 -3.94 -5.01
CA SER A 398 35.18 -3.61 -3.59
C SER A 398 35.43 -2.13 -3.33
N LEU A 399 34.62 -1.52 -2.45
CA LEU A 399 34.82 -0.16 -1.98
C LEU A 399 36.14 -0.10 -1.20
N ARG A 400 37.01 0.85 -1.57
CA ARG A 400 38.30 1.06 -0.90
C ARG A 400 38.09 1.65 0.49
N GLU A 401 39.16 1.67 1.29
CA GLU A 401 39.16 2.24 2.64
C GLU A 401 38.76 3.72 2.70
N ASP A 402 38.81 4.44 1.58
CA ASP A 402 38.36 5.83 1.48
C ASP A 402 36.83 5.99 1.47
N GLY A 403 36.08 4.89 1.36
CA GLY A 403 34.62 4.87 1.33
C GLY A 403 34.01 5.49 0.08
N LYS A 404 34.79 5.73 -0.98
CA LYS A 404 34.37 6.45 -2.19
C LYS A 404 34.79 5.79 -3.50
N THR A 405 35.96 5.16 -3.54
CA THR A 405 36.54 4.57 -4.76
C THR A 405 36.45 3.05 -4.78
N CYS A 406 36.58 2.44 -5.96
CA CYS A 406 36.38 1.01 -6.19
C CYS A 406 37.68 0.30 -6.65
N GLU A 407 37.87 -0.98 -6.29
CA GLU A 407 39.01 -1.81 -6.68
C GLU A 407 38.58 -3.13 -7.32
N SER A 408 39.22 -3.54 -8.42
CA SER A 408 38.89 -4.74 -9.19
C SER A 408 39.48 -6.02 -8.57
N THR A 409 38.83 -6.54 -7.54
CA THR A 409 39.05 -7.89 -7.02
C THR A 409 37.96 -8.82 -7.56
N CYS A 410 38.34 -9.85 -8.33
CA CYS A 410 37.38 -10.88 -8.74
C CYS A 410 37.33 -12.02 -7.71
N GLY A 411 36.13 -12.43 -7.31
CA GLY A 411 35.93 -13.34 -6.18
C GLY A 411 35.80 -12.63 -4.84
N GLY A 412 35.71 -13.41 -3.77
CA GLY A 412 35.48 -12.92 -2.40
C GLY A 412 34.44 -13.76 -1.67
N VAL A 413 34.26 -13.48 -0.37
CA VAL A 413 33.20 -14.09 0.43
C VAL A 413 31.97 -13.19 0.38
N LEU A 414 30.87 -13.72 -0.13
CA LEU A 414 29.59 -13.02 -0.21
C LEU A 414 28.74 -13.45 0.98
N HIS A 415 28.49 -12.50 1.88
CA HIS A 415 27.61 -12.65 3.03
C HIS A 415 26.31 -11.91 2.76
N GLY A 416 25.18 -12.59 2.95
CA GLY A 416 23.85 -11.98 2.79
C GLY A 416 22.81 -12.97 2.28
N GLN A 417 21.54 -12.62 2.48
CA GLN A 417 20.38 -13.43 2.05
C GLN A 417 20.09 -13.30 0.55
N SER A 418 20.64 -12.30 -0.14
CA SER A 418 20.57 -12.20 -1.60
C SER A 418 21.68 -11.30 -2.13
N GLY A 419 22.01 -11.43 -3.42
CA GLY A 419 22.99 -10.58 -4.08
C GLY A 419 23.21 -10.98 -5.53
N SER A 420 24.20 -10.37 -6.16
CA SER A 420 24.62 -10.72 -7.51
C SER A 420 26.13 -10.60 -7.66
N PHE A 421 26.70 -11.43 -8.53
CA PHE A 421 28.11 -11.39 -8.90
C PHE A 421 28.29 -11.68 -10.40
N ALA A 422 29.33 -11.12 -11.01
CA ALA A 422 29.62 -11.29 -12.43
C ALA A 422 31.11 -11.56 -12.64
N SER A 423 31.46 -12.12 -13.80
CA SER A 423 32.86 -12.24 -14.20
C SER A 423 33.50 -10.84 -14.29
N PRO A 424 34.80 -10.70 -13.98
CA PRO A 424 35.48 -9.40 -14.05
C PRO A 424 35.31 -8.75 -15.43
N ASN A 425 35.10 -7.43 -15.44
CA ASN A 425 34.82 -6.58 -16.60
C ASN A 425 33.47 -6.79 -17.32
N TYR A 426 32.63 -7.74 -16.90
CA TYR A 426 31.31 -7.97 -17.50
C TYR A 426 30.50 -6.65 -17.60
N PRO A 427 29.85 -6.33 -18.73
CA PRO A 427 29.62 -7.17 -19.93
C PRO A 427 30.78 -7.16 -20.95
N ASN A 428 31.87 -6.45 -20.65
CA ASN A 428 33.08 -6.48 -21.47
C ASN A 428 33.87 -7.77 -21.22
N LEU A 429 34.89 -7.98 -22.06
CA LEU A 429 35.68 -9.21 -22.03
C LEU A 429 36.41 -9.40 -20.69
N TYR A 430 36.28 -10.59 -20.10
CA TYR A 430 37.01 -10.93 -18.87
C TYR A 430 38.52 -10.97 -19.11
N PRO A 431 39.39 -10.72 -18.11
CA PRO A 431 40.84 -10.77 -18.30
C PRO A 431 41.37 -12.21 -18.42
N PRO A 432 42.48 -12.44 -19.13
CA PRO A 432 43.13 -13.75 -19.20
C PRO A 432 43.84 -14.08 -17.87
N SER A 433 44.07 -15.38 -17.64
CA SER A 433 44.79 -15.94 -16.49
C SER A 433 44.21 -15.52 -15.15
N LYS A 434 42.87 -15.43 -15.07
CA LYS A 434 42.17 -15.11 -13.83
C LYS A 434 41.63 -16.37 -13.19
N ASN A 435 41.77 -16.43 -11.87
CA ASN A 435 41.13 -17.43 -11.05
C ASN A 435 40.32 -16.69 -10.00
N CYS A 436 39.01 -16.67 -10.18
CA CYS A 436 38.07 -15.96 -9.33
C CYS A 436 37.26 -17.01 -8.56
N ILE A 437 37.23 -16.87 -7.23
CA ILE A 437 36.46 -17.76 -6.37
C ILE A 437 35.49 -16.91 -5.58
N TRP A 438 34.19 -17.11 -5.81
CA TRP A 438 33.14 -16.57 -4.96
C TRP A 438 32.71 -17.66 -3.99
N GLN A 439 32.82 -17.37 -2.71
CA GLN A 439 32.34 -18.23 -1.65
C GLN A 439 31.12 -17.56 -1.04
N ILE A 440 29.94 -18.10 -1.32
CA ILE A 440 28.69 -17.60 -0.76
C ILE A 440 28.48 -18.34 0.54
N GLU A 441 28.43 -17.60 1.65
CA GLU A 441 28.18 -18.16 2.97
C GLU A 441 26.92 -17.54 3.56
N ALA A 442 25.91 -18.38 3.72
CA ALA A 442 24.72 -18.07 4.48
C ALA A 442 24.84 -18.62 5.91
N GLU A 443 23.96 -18.17 6.80
CA GLU A 443 23.90 -18.70 8.16
C GLU A 443 23.62 -20.22 8.15
N PRO A 444 24.08 -20.98 9.16
CA PRO A 444 23.82 -22.42 9.23
C PRO A 444 22.32 -22.75 9.14
N GLY A 445 21.96 -23.67 8.24
CA GLY A 445 20.57 -24.06 7.96
C GLY A 445 19.99 -23.46 6.67
N PHE A 446 20.58 -22.39 6.15
CA PHE A 446 20.15 -21.79 4.87
C PHE A 446 20.63 -22.60 3.65
N GLN A 447 19.89 -22.52 2.55
CA GLN A 447 20.17 -23.10 1.23
C GLN A 447 20.29 -21.97 0.20
N ILE A 448 21.23 -22.07 -0.74
CA ILE A 448 21.60 -21.01 -1.67
C ILE A 448 21.14 -21.36 -3.09
N PHE A 449 20.43 -20.45 -3.73
CA PHE A 449 19.95 -20.55 -5.10
C PHE A 449 20.74 -19.59 -5.99
N LEU A 450 21.24 -20.05 -7.15
CA LEU A 450 21.97 -19.27 -8.14
C LEU A 450 21.19 -19.19 -9.45
N ASN A 451 21.21 -18.03 -10.10
CA ASN A 451 20.58 -17.77 -11.40
C ASN A 451 21.56 -17.02 -12.32
N PHE A 452 22.13 -17.72 -13.30
CA PHE A 452 22.96 -17.13 -14.34
C PHE A 452 22.06 -16.51 -15.41
N THR A 453 22.00 -15.18 -15.46
CA THR A 453 21.15 -14.43 -16.39
C THR A 453 21.79 -14.25 -17.77
N LYS A 454 23.13 -14.32 -17.84
CA LYS A 454 23.95 -14.31 -19.06
C LYS A 454 25.17 -15.20 -18.84
N PHE A 455 25.55 -15.96 -19.86
CA PHE A 455 26.70 -16.89 -19.80
C PHE A 455 27.33 -17.06 -21.19
N HIS A 456 28.57 -16.58 -21.33
CA HIS A 456 29.39 -16.74 -22.53
C HIS A 456 30.86 -16.88 -22.13
N ILE A 457 31.31 -18.12 -22.03
CA ILE A 457 32.68 -18.53 -21.64
C ILE A 457 33.31 -19.34 -22.76
N GLU A 458 34.62 -19.20 -22.97
CA GLU A 458 35.32 -19.98 -23.99
C GLU A 458 35.20 -21.49 -23.73
N GLY A 459 34.78 -22.24 -24.74
CA GLY A 459 34.80 -23.70 -24.70
C GLY A 459 33.63 -24.34 -25.44
N MET A 460 33.74 -25.63 -25.69
CA MET A 460 32.65 -26.45 -26.24
C MET A 460 32.01 -27.25 -25.10
N LYS A 461 30.68 -27.35 -25.10
CA LYS A 461 29.83 -27.98 -24.06
C LYS A 461 30.23 -29.39 -23.61
N ALA A 462 31.13 -30.08 -24.33
CA ALA A 462 31.52 -31.45 -24.05
C ALA A 462 32.70 -31.60 -23.05
N GLU A 463 33.66 -30.67 -22.99
CA GLU A 463 34.90 -30.90 -22.20
C GLU A 463 35.49 -29.67 -21.45
N CYS A 464 34.98 -28.45 -21.66
CA CYS A 464 35.35 -27.22 -20.92
C CYS A 464 36.81 -27.16 -20.40
N ALA A 465 37.74 -27.38 -21.34
CA ALA A 465 39.17 -27.56 -21.06
C ALA A 465 39.97 -26.24 -20.98
N TYR A 466 39.45 -25.18 -21.62
CA TYR A 466 39.99 -23.83 -21.60
C TYR A 466 39.39 -23.07 -20.40
N ASP A 467 38.53 -22.09 -20.67
CA ASP A 467 37.84 -21.35 -19.64
C ASP A 467 36.62 -22.12 -19.10
N TYR A 468 36.37 -22.00 -17.80
CA TYR A 468 35.24 -22.67 -17.19
C TYR A 468 34.70 -21.97 -15.96
N VAL A 469 33.42 -22.20 -15.70
CA VAL A 469 32.77 -21.96 -14.41
C VAL A 469 32.46 -23.29 -13.76
N ARG A 470 32.84 -23.46 -12.50
CA ARG A 470 32.54 -24.64 -11.69
C ARG A 470 31.77 -24.21 -10.44
N ILE A 471 30.70 -24.93 -10.13
CA ILE A 471 29.86 -24.70 -8.96
C ILE A 471 30.00 -25.92 -8.05
N ASP A 472 30.65 -25.76 -6.90
CA ASP A 472 31.02 -26.86 -6.00
C ASP A 472 31.67 -28.05 -6.75
N ASP A 473 31.20 -29.27 -6.51
CA ASP A 473 31.68 -30.50 -7.15
C ASP A 473 30.92 -30.87 -8.45
N HIS A 474 30.15 -29.94 -9.04
CA HIS A 474 29.44 -30.15 -10.30
C HIS A 474 30.39 -30.14 -11.52
N GLU A 475 29.87 -30.57 -12.67
CA GLU A 475 30.58 -30.53 -13.96
C GLU A 475 30.94 -29.08 -14.37
N LYS A 476 32.06 -28.93 -15.08
CA LYS A 476 32.53 -27.65 -15.59
C LYS A 476 31.60 -27.10 -16.67
N LEU A 477 31.30 -25.80 -16.60
CA LEU A 477 30.41 -25.10 -17.54
C LEU A 477 31.22 -24.15 -18.43
N CYS A 478 30.94 -24.17 -19.73
CA CYS A 478 31.54 -23.30 -20.74
C CYS A 478 30.62 -23.19 -21.97
N GLY A 479 30.93 -22.29 -22.90
CA GLY A 479 30.13 -22.02 -24.09
C GLY A 479 29.14 -20.87 -23.90
N GLU A 480 28.17 -20.77 -24.82
CA GLU A 480 27.12 -19.75 -24.82
C GLU A 480 25.75 -20.36 -24.51
N PHE A 481 25.00 -19.72 -23.61
CA PHE A 481 23.63 -20.11 -23.25
C PHE A 481 22.67 -18.92 -23.47
N ASN A 482 21.60 -19.17 -24.23
CA ASN A 482 20.57 -18.17 -24.53
C ASN A 482 19.43 -18.13 -23.50
N GLU A 483 19.41 -19.07 -22.55
CA GLU A 483 18.43 -19.19 -21.47
C GLU A 483 19.13 -19.09 -20.11
N ASN A 484 18.38 -18.73 -19.06
CA ASN A 484 18.92 -18.62 -17.71
C ASN A 484 19.27 -20.00 -17.14
N LEU A 485 20.44 -20.13 -16.50
CA LEU A 485 20.84 -21.37 -15.81
C LEU A 485 20.58 -21.23 -14.30
N LEU A 486 19.82 -22.16 -13.72
CA LEU A 486 19.44 -22.17 -12.31
C LEU A 486 20.13 -23.31 -11.56
N PHE A 487 20.67 -23.02 -10.38
CA PHE A 487 21.30 -24.00 -9.50
C PHE A 487 20.84 -23.83 -8.06
N THR A 488 20.75 -24.94 -7.31
CA THR A 488 20.39 -24.96 -5.89
C THR A 488 21.47 -25.71 -5.12
N SER A 489 21.96 -25.12 -4.04
CA SER A 489 22.99 -25.71 -3.18
C SER A 489 22.45 -26.83 -2.31
N GLN A 490 23.33 -27.69 -1.79
CA GLN A 490 22.94 -28.68 -0.77
C GLN A 490 23.28 -28.22 0.65
N THR A 491 24.06 -27.16 0.80
CA THR A 491 24.53 -26.63 2.08
C THR A 491 24.37 -25.11 2.13
N ASN A 492 24.58 -24.52 3.31
CA ASN A 492 24.62 -23.06 3.49
C ASN A 492 25.86 -22.39 2.91
N LYS A 493 26.67 -23.15 2.17
CA LYS A 493 27.86 -22.65 1.49
C LYS A 493 27.87 -23.13 0.05
N VAL A 494 28.18 -22.22 -0.87
CA VAL A 494 28.42 -22.53 -2.28
C VAL A 494 29.70 -21.88 -2.72
N ARG A 495 30.52 -22.63 -3.44
CA ARG A 495 31.74 -22.15 -4.07
C ARG A 495 31.56 -22.11 -5.58
N VAL A 496 31.62 -20.90 -6.15
CA VAL A 496 31.66 -20.70 -7.60
C VAL A 496 33.07 -20.31 -7.99
N GLU A 497 33.70 -21.14 -8.81
CA GLU A 497 35.04 -20.93 -9.34
C GLU A 497 34.97 -20.60 -10.82
N PHE A 498 35.56 -19.49 -11.21
CA PHE A 498 35.81 -19.14 -12.60
C PHE A 498 37.30 -19.14 -12.86
N ALA A 499 37.74 -19.89 -13.87
CA ALA A 499 39.12 -19.89 -14.33
C ALA A 499 39.17 -19.54 -15.81
N SER A 500 40.04 -18.59 -16.16
CA SER A 500 40.42 -18.28 -17.53
C SER A 500 41.87 -18.65 -17.81
N ASP A 501 42.15 -19.14 -19.01
CA ASP A 501 43.48 -19.46 -19.48
C ASP A 501 44.22 -18.21 -20.03
N ALA A 502 45.36 -18.38 -20.68
CA ALA A 502 46.17 -17.25 -21.15
C ALA A 502 45.63 -16.58 -22.43
N SER A 503 44.50 -17.03 -22.98
CA SER A 503 43.99 -16.64 -24.29
C SER A 503 42.46 -16.67 -24.38
N ILE A 504 41.91 -15.99 -25.39
CA ILE A 504 40.50 -16.04 -25.81
C ILE A 504 39.51 -15.64 -24.71
N GLU A 505 39.39 -14.33 -24.55
CA GLU A 505 38.43 -13.73 -23.65
C GLU A 505 37.03 -13.60 -24.29
N LYS A 506 35.97 -13.87 -23.52
CA LYS A 506 34.56 -13.70 -23.92
C LYS A 506 33.84 -12.73 -22.98
N ALA A 507 32.57 -12.44 -23.28
CA ALA A 507 31.75 -11.49 -22.52
C ALA A 507 31.54 -11.89 -21.06
N GLY A 508 31.71 -13.17 -20.71
CA GLY A 508 31.66 -13.63 -19.33
C GLY A 508 30.25 -14.03 -18.88
N PHE A 509 29.96 -13.86 -17.60
CA PHE A 509 28.66 -14.25 -17.01
C PHE A 509 28.20 -13.26 -15.95
N SER A 510 26.89 -13.28 -15.66
CA SER A 510 26.25 -12.56 -14.56
C SER A 510 25.32 -13.51 -13.80
N VAL A 511 25.41 -13.49 -12.47
CA VAL A 511 24.70 -14.39 -11.55
C VAL A 511 23.96 -13.58 -10.49
N ASN A 512 22.71 -13.95 -10.22
CA ASN A 512 21.97 -13.51 -9.04
C ASN A 512 21.85 -14.69 -8.07
N PHE A 513 22.07 -14.47 -6.77
CA PHE A 513 21.90 -15.50 -5.74
C PHE A 513 20.93 -15.08 -4.64
N ILE A 514 20.28 -16.06 -4.02
CA ILE A 514 19.39 -15.90 -2.87
C ILE A 514 19.68 -17.04 -1.90
N ALA A 515 19.90 -16.72 -0.62
CA ALA A 515 20.03 -17.69 0.46
C ALA A 515 18.75 -17.71 1.30
N ASP A 516 18.30 -18.91 1.62
CA ASP A 516 16.98 -19.16 2.18
C ASP A 516 17.04 -20.21 3.29
N LEU A 517 16.54 -19.91 4.49
CA LEU A 517 16.47 -20.88 5.58
C LEU A 517 15.22 -21.71 5.37
N ASP A 518 15.35 -23.03 5.34
CA ASP A 518 14.15 -23.86 5.43
C ASP A 518 13.77 -24.00 6.91
N GLU A 519 13.12 -22.96 7.47
CA GLU A 519 12.72 -22.97 8.88
C GLU A 519 11.81 -24.17 9.20
N CYS A 520 11.13 -24.71 8.19
CA CYS A 520 10.22 -25.85 8.31
C CYS A 520 10.93 -27.15 8.70
N GLN A 521 12.24 -27.26 8.50
CA GLN A 521 12.99 -28.44 8.92
C GLN A 521 13.29 -28.46 10.43
N HIS A 522 13.17 -27.31 11.11
CA HIS A 522 13.40 -27.18 12.54
C HIS A 522 12.09 -26.96 13.29
N GLU A 523 11.59 -28.01 13.96
CA GLU A 523 10.33 -28.00 14.70
C GLU A 523 9.12 -27.47 13.90
N ASN A 524 9.09 -27.75 12.59
CA ASN A 524 8.07 -27.23 11.66
C ASN A 524 7.96 -25.70 11.72
N ALA A 525 9.07 -25.00 12.02
CA ALA A 525 9.13 -23.57 12.30
C ALA A 525 8.11 -23.07 13.35
N GLY A 526 7.71 -23.94 14.29
CA GLY A 526 6.65 -23.64 15.26
C GLY A 526 5.23 -23.70 14.69
N CYS A 527 5.05 -24.12 13.44
CA CYS A 527 3.73 -24.31 12.83
C CYS A 527 3.03 -25.54 13.42
N GLU A 528 1.76 -25.41 13.82
CA GLU A 528 1.00 -26.52 14.41
C GLU A 528 0.76 -27.66 13.41
N HIS A 529 0.66 -27.35 12.12
CA HIS A 529 0.28 -28.30 11.07
C HIS A 529 1.33 -28.44 9.98
N ILE A 530 1.39 -27.50 9.05
CA ILE A 530 2.24 -27.58 7.86
C ILE A 530 3.10 -26.33 7.83
N CYS A 531 4.40 -26.47 7.73
CA CYS A 531 5.25 -25.34 7.39
C CYS A 531 5.60 -25.39 5.89
N GLN A 532 5.46 -24.27 5.20
CA GLN A 532 5.91 -24.12 3.82
C GLN A 532 7.03 -23.09 3.75
N ASN A 533 8.21 -23.54 3.34
CA ASN A 533 9.35 -22.68 3.11
C ASN A 533 9.17 -21.80 1.86
N ARG A 534 9.65 -20.56 1.91
CA ARG A 534 9.69 -19.60 0.80
C ARG A 534 11.03 -18.87 0.85
N LEU A 535 11.52 -18.44 -0.30
CA LEU A 535 12.78 -17.68 -0.36
C LEU A 535 12.75 -16.43 0.57
N GLY A 536 13.50 -16.50 1.67
CA GLY A 536 13.66 -15.49 2.71
C GLY A 536 12.63 -15.54 3.86
N SER A 537 11.72 -16.52 3.90
CA SER A 537 10.71 -16.67 4.97
C SER A 537 9.97 -18.01 4.88
N TYR A 538 9.32 -18.44 5.95
CA TYR A 538 8.37 -19.54 5.90
C TYR A 538 6.96 -19.03 6.17
N ILE A 539 5.98 -19.85 5.79
CA ILE A 539 4.60 -19.62 6.19
C ILE A 539 4.04 -20.89 6.81
N CYS A 540 3.44 -20.75 7.99
CA CYS A 540 2.63 -21.80 8.58
C CYS A 540 1.30 -21.92 7.85
N GLN A 541 0.91 -23.15 7.57
CA GLN A 541 -0.31 -23.52 6.92
C GLN A 541 -0.98 -24.60 7.76
N CYS A 542 -2.30 -24.63 7.68
CA CYS A 542 -3.08 -25.60 8.38
C CYS A 542 -3.54 -26.70 7.44
N HIS A 543 -3.60 -27.92 7.94
CA HIS A 543 -4.30 -29.00 7.25
C HIS A 543 -5.74 -28.55 6.94
N ALA A 544 -6.29 -29.04 5.83
CA ALA A 544 -7.61 -28.65 5.37
C ALA A 544 -8.67 -28.81 6.47
N GLY A 545 -9.43 -27.73 6.74
CA GLY A 545 -10.43 -27.68 7.82
C GLY A 545 -10.00 -26.89 9.08
N TYR A 546 -8.76 -26.42 9.10
CA TYR A 546 -8.22 -25.55 10.15
C TYR A 546 -7.70 -24.26 9.53
N VAL A 547 -7.75 -23.15 10.27
CA VAL A 547 -7.23 -21.85 9.81
C VAL A 547 -6.13 -21.43 10.77
N LEU A 548 -5.07 -20.85 10.21
CA LEU A 548 -3.97 -20.34 10.99
C LEU A 548 -4.51 -19.26 11.94
N SER A 549 -4.23 -19.46 13.22
CA SER A 549 -4.54 -18.56 14.30
C SER A 549 -3.80 -17.24 14.10
N ASP A 550 -4.26 -16.20 14.78
CA ASP A 550 -3.76 -14.84 14.59
C ASP A 550 -2.31 -14.67 15.12
N ASP A 551 -1.79 -15.71 15.80
CA ASP A 551 -0.39 -15.85 16.20
C ASP A 551 0.54 -16.28 15.06
N GLY A 552 0.01 -16.64 13.89
CA GLY A 552 0.79 -17.03 12.71
C GLY A 552 1.42 -18.42 12.77
N HIS A 553 1.11 -19.22 13.81
CA HIS A 553 1.75 -20.52 14.06
C HIS A 553 0.76 -21.63 14.36
N ASN A 554 -0.24 -21.37 15.22
CA ASN A 554 -1.21 -22.38 15.63
C ASN A 554 -2.37 -22.47 14.64
N CYS A 555 -3.05 -23.59 14.59
CA CYS A 555 -4.15 -23.90 13.70
C CYS A 555 -5.43 -24.09 14.51
N LYS A 556 -6.26 -23.04 14.58
CA LYS A 556 -7.59 -23.13 15.20
C LYS A 556 -8.52 -23.94 14.28
N GLU A 557 -9.54 -24.60 14.86
CA GLU A 557 -10.72 -25.07 14.12
C GLU A 557 -11.43 -23.85 13.53
N GLY A 558 -10.86 -23.38 12.43
CA GLY A 558 -11.29 -22.24 11.68
C GLY A 558 -12.17 -22.76 10.57
N GLY A 559 -13.36 -22.17 10.49
CA GLY A 559 -14.22 -22.32 9.33
C GLY A 559 -13.42 -22.21 8.05
N CYS A 560 -13.80 -23.01 7.07
CA CYS A 560 -13.03 -23.23 5.88
C CYS A 560 -12.83 -21.88 5.16
N SER A 561 -11.65 -21.28 5.27
CA SER A 561 -11.33 -19.97 4.73
C SER A 561 -9.84 -19.89 4.39
N PHE A 562 -9.44 -19.54 3.16
CA PHE A 562 -8.04 -19.61 2.72
C PHE A 562 -7.60 -18.36 1.92
N GLU A 563 -6.44 -17.79 2.21
CA GLU A 563 -5.91 -16.59 1.54
C GLU A 563 -4.76 -16.90 0.57
N LEU A 564 -4.81 -16.35 -0.65
CA LEU A 564 -3.83 -16.61 -1.72
C LEU A 564 -3.17 -15.29 -2.20
N ASN A 565 -1.84 -15.24 -2.07
CA ASN A 565 -1.05 -14.01 -2.19
C ASN A 565 -0.06 -13.99 -3.39
N SER A 566 -0.10 -14.98 -4.29
CA SER A 566 0.82 -15.09 -5.44
C SER A 566 0.09 -15.07 -6.81
N PRO A 567 0.73 -14.54 -7.87
CA PRO A 567 0.11 -14.38 -9.20
C PRO A 567 -0.09 -15.69 -10.00
N SER A 568 0.30 -16.84 -9.47
CA SER A 568 -0.01 -18.18 -10.00
C SER A 568 -0.04 -19.20 -8.85
N GLY A 569 -0.91 -20.21 -8.92
CA GLY A 569 -1.05 -21.22 -7.86
C GLY A 569 -1.98 -22.40 -8.23
N GLU A 570 -2.16 -23.33 -7.29
CA GLU A 570 -3.01 -24.53 -7.40
C GLU A 570 -4.12 -24.49 -6.35
N ILE A 571 -5.36 -24.84 -6.71
CA ILE A 571 -6.50 -24.92 -5.77
C ILE A 571 -6.95 -26.37 -5.64
N GLN A 572 -7.12 -26.84 -4.40
CA GLN A 572 -7.59 -28.18 -4.07
C GLN A 572 -8.85 -28.11 -3.19
N THR A 573 -9.74 -29.09 -3.32
CA THR A 573 -10.91 -29.19 -2.43
C THR A 573 -10.49 -29.57 -1.01
N PRO A 574 -11.22 -29.14 0.03
CA PRO A 574 -10.96 -29.57 1.40
C PRO A 574 -10.93 -31.10 1.48
N ASN A 575 -9.88 -31.64 2.11
CA ASN A 575 -9.54 -33.07 2.24
C ASN A 575 -9.01 -33.82 1.02
N PHE A 576 -8.74 -33.20 -0.14
CA PHE A 576 -8.10 -33.91 -1.27
C PHE A 576 -6.83 -34.67 -0.84
N PRO A 577 -6.63 -35.95 -1.21
CA PRO A 577 -7.41 -36.79 -2.15
C PRO A 577 -8.60 -37.57 -1.53
N HIS A 578 -8.95 -37.29 -0.27
CA HIS A 578 -10.04 -37.93 0.47
C HIS A 578 -11.35 -37.12 0.46
N GLU A 579 -12.45 -37.74 0.89
CA GLU A 579 -13.79 -37.13 0.86
C GLU A 579 -13.89 -35.86 1.71
N TYR A 580 -14.61 -34.85 1.19
CA TYR A 580 -14.77 -33.55 1.82
C TYR A 580 -15.53 -33.65 3.17
N PRO A 581 -15.25 -32.76 4.16
CA PRO A 581 -15.96 -32.77 5.43
C PRO A 581 -17.44 -32.39 5.24
N LYS A 582 -18.34 -33.19 5.80
CA LYS A 582 -19.79 -32.90 5.75
C LYS A 582 -20.11 -31.64 6.57
N MET A 583 -20.88 -30.72 5.98
CA MET A 583 -21.49 -29.55 6.65
C MET A 583 -20.54 -28.40 7.08
N GLN A 584 -19.46 -28.12 6.34
CA GLN A 584 -18.63 -26.92 6.58
C GLN A 584 -18.56 -26.00 5.34
N ASN A 585 -18.60 -24.67 5.57
CA ASN A 585 -18.61 -23.63 4.53
C ASN A 585 -17.20 -23.08 4.27
N CYS A 586 -16.76 -23.11 3.00
CA CYS A 586 -15.40 -22.75 2.57
C CYS A 586 -15.30 -21.41 1.82
N THR A 587 -14.30 -20.55 2.09
CA THR A 587 -14.18 -19.17 1.56
C THR A 587 -12.74 -18.75 1.22
N TRP A 588 -12.41 -18.45 -0.04
CA TRP A 588 -11.05 -18.06 -0.43
C TRP A 588 -10.92 -16.53 -0.70
N LEU A 589 -9.84 -15.87 -0.25
CA LEU A 589 -9.61 -14.42 -0.39
C LEU A 589 -8.24 -14.09 -1.03
N PHE A 590 -8.17 -13.06 -1.91
CA PHE A 590 -6.97 -12.71 -2.71
C PHE A 590 -6.55 -11.23 -2.49
N ILE A 591 -5.24 -10.92 -2.27
CA ILE A 591 -4.73 -9.57 -1.89
C ILE A 591 -3.48 -9.12 -2.70
N THR A 592 -3.39 -7.84 -3.14
CA THR A 592 -2.21 -7.20 -3.82
C THR A 592 -2.00 -5.71 -3.40
N THR A 593 -0.90 -4.98 -3.74
CA THR A 593 -0.53 -3.63 -3.19
C THR A 593 -0.85 -2.37 -4.08
N PRO A 594 -1.12 -1.14 -3.51
CA PRO A 594 -1.91 -0.02 -4.14
C PRO A 594 -1.31 1.44 -4.20
N GLY A 595 -1.88 2.34 -5.05
CA GLY A 595 -1.58 3.80 -5.14
C GLY A 595 -2.70 4.77 -5.65
N HIS A 596 -3.65 5.16 -4.78
CA HIS A 596 -4.25 6.50 -4.41
C HIS A 596 -4.49 7.68 -5.41
N ARG A 597 -5.58 8.54 -5.40
CA ARG A 597 -6.49 9.10 -4.33
C ARG A 597 -7.78 9.83 -4.91
N PRO A 598 -8.74 10.39 -4.09
CA PRO A 598 -10.23 10.40 -4.30
C PRO A 598 -10.98 11.76 -4.04
N SER A 599 -12.33 11.80 -4.10
CA SER A 599 -13.31 12.61 -3.28
C SER A 599 -14.72 12.62 -3.94
N GLN A 600 -15.92 12.75 -3.35
CA GLN A 600 -16.48 12.79 -1.98
C GLN A 600 -18.05 12.67 -2.05
N ILE A 601 -18.66 11.96 -1.07
CA ILE A 601 -19.83 12.27 -0.17
C ILE A 601 -21.24 12.74 -0.70
N SER A 602 -22.33 11.98 -0.39
CA SER A 602 -23.38 12.32 0.65
C SER A 602 -24.70 11.49 0.62
N LYS A 603 -25.20 11.10 1.83
CA LYS A 603 -26.60 10.94 2.35
C LYS A 603 -27.53 9.90 1.68
N LEU A 604 -28.27 8.99 2.35
CA LEU A 604 -29.10 9.05 3.56
C LEU A 604 -29.44 7.61 4.08
N LYS A 605 -29.54 7.41 5.41
CA LYS A 605 -30.15 6.26 6.08
C LYS A 605 -31.67 6.44 6.19
N ASN A 606 -32.46 5.36 6.13
CA ASN A 606 -33.59 5.15 7.06
C ASN A 606 -34.30 3.77 6.98
N ILE A 607 -34.71 3.29 8.18
CA ILE A 607 -35.94 2.52 8.52
C ILE A 607 -35.88 0.96 8.75
N LEU A 608 -36.06 0.59 10.04
CA LEU A 608 -36.75 -0.56 10.71
C LEU A 608 -36.05 -1.89 11.09
N ASN A 609 -35.63 -2.00 12.37
CA ASN A 609 -36.16 -2.84 13.50
C ASN A 609 -37.38 -3.78 13.19
N VAL A 610 -37.58 -5.06 13.63
CA VAL A 610 -37.26 -5.87 14.84
C VAL A 610 -37.40 -7.40 14.55
N ASN A 611 -36.69 -8.23 15.33
CA ASN A 611 -36.83 -9.66 15.76
C ASN A 611 -38.22 -10.36 15.61
N THR A 612 -38.36 -11.69 15.38
CA THR A 612 -38.21 -12.80 16.37
C THR A 612 -38.36 -14.19 15.70
N ILE A 613 -37.82 -15.21 16.37
CA ILE A 613 -37.63 -16.64 16.05
C ILE A 613 -38.87 -17.51 16.32
N THR A 614 -39.10 -18.57 15.51
CA THR A 614 -39.78 -19.82 15.94
C THR A 614 -39.14 -21.05 15.27
N LEU A 615 -38.81 -22.06 16.10
CA LEU A 615 -38.26 -23.39 15.79
C LEU A 615 -39.38 -24.43 15.60
N ALA A 616 -39.22 -25.39 14.66
CA ALA A 616 -39.69 -26.78 14.79
C ALA A 616 -39.01 -27.75 13.78
N TYR A 617 -38.61 -28.91 14.32
CA TYR A 617 -37.91 -30.13 13.82
C TYR A 617 -38.29 -30.68 12.41
N MET A 618 -37.32 -31.07 11.54
CA MET A 618 -36.64 -32.39 11.34
C MET A 618 -37.59 -33.53 10.91
N MET A 619 -37.40 -34.37 9.87
CA MET A 619 -36.41 -34.64 8.79
C MET A 619 -37.22 -35.24 7.60
N ASP A 620 -36.78 -35.12 6.35
CA ASP A 620 -36.19 -36.22 5.55
C ASP A 620 -35.84 -35.75 4.12
N ARG A 621 -34.81 -36.41 3.60
CA ARG A 621 -33.94 -36.22 2.42
C ARG A 621 -34.56 -35.75 1.09
N GLN A 622 -33.96 -34.71 0.50
CA GLN A 622 -33.04 -34.77 -0.67
C GLN A 622 -32.64 -33.34 -1.05
N GLU A 623 -31.41 -32.93 -0.71
CA GLU A 623 -30.88 -31.57 -0.89
C GLU A 623 -29.94 -31.51 -2.11
N ILE A 624 -30.39 -30.78 -3.12
CA ILE A 624 -29.75 -30.31 -4.36
C ILE A 624 -28.47 -29.50 -4.07
N ARG A 625 -27.31 -29.73 -4.72
CA ARG A 625 -26.10 -28.89 -4.57
C ARG A 625 -25.58 -28.28 -5.88
N ARG A 626 -25.42 -26.97 -5.86
CA ARG A 626 -24.92 -26.12 -6.96
C ARG A 626 -23.41 -25.87 -6.89
N TYR A 627 -22.70 -25.95 -8.02
CA TYR A 627 -21.31 -25.50 -8.17
C TYR A 627 -21.14 -24.51 -9.36
N VAL A 628 -20.25 -23.53 -9.35
CA VAL A 628 -20.03 -22.54 -10.45
C VAL A 628 -18.52 -22.28 -10.50
N LEU A 629 -17.92 -22.04 -11.66
CA LEU A 629 -16.48 -21.75 -11.74
C LEU A 629 -16.28 -20.76 -12.90
N TRP A 630 -15.37 -19.79 -12.75
CA TRP A 630 -15.02 -18.82 -13.80
C TRP A 630 -13.46 -18.68 -13.93
N PHE A 631 -12.90 -18.15 -15.04
CA PHE A 631 -11.43 -18.04 -15.32
C PHE A 631 -10.98 -16.82 -16.19
N LEU A 632 -9.66 -16.65 -16.33
CA LEU A 632 -8.83 -15.47 -16.72
C LEU A 632 -8.05 -15.65 -18.05
N TYR A 633 -7.27 -14.65 -18.53
CA TYR A 633 -6.14 -14.89 -19.48
C TYR A 633 -4.85 -14.11 -19.16
N THR A 634 -3.66 -14.72 -19.28
CA THR A 634 -2.88 -14.93 -20.53
C THR A 634 -1.92 -16.17 -20.53
N THR A 635 -1.38 -16.57 -21.71
CA THR A 635 -0.79 -17.88 -22.20
C THR A 635 0.78 -17.88 -22.36
N PRO A 636 1.55 -18.92 -22.88
CA PRO A 636 1.26 -20.26 -23.48
C PRO A 636 2.14 -21.53 -23.09
N ASN A 637 1.56 -22.74 -23.26
CA ASN A 637 2.01 -24.15 -23.54
C ASN A 637 3.15 -24.93 -22.78
N ILE A 638 2.86 -26.17 -22.27
CA ILE A 638 3.32 -27.54 -22.72
C ILE A 638 3.25 -28.68 -21.63
N ILE A 639 2.54 -29.79 -21.98
CA ILE A 639 2.68 -31.29 -21.77
C ILE A 639 2.70 -31.98 -20.35
N ILE A 640 2.22 -33.24 -20.36
CA ILE A 640 1.53 -34.16 -19.41
C ILE A 640 2.46 -35.10 -18.58
N TYR A 641 2.00 -35.58 -17.40
CA TYR A 641 2.22 -36.96 -16.86
C TYR A 641 1.00 -37.45 -16.02
N GLU A 642 0.89 -38.78 -15.84
CA GLU A 642 -0.29 -39.63 -15.57
C GLU A 642 -0.59 -39.98 -14.07
N SER A 643 -1.87 -40.32 -13.77
CA SER A 643 -2.53 -41.07 -12.64
C SER A 643 -2.37 -40.58 -11.16
N ASP A 644 -3.29 -40.73 -10.18
CA ASP A 644 -4.56 -41.47 -10.00
C ASP A 644 -5.53 -40.79 -8.98
N ALA A 645 -6.84 -41.08 -9.13
CA ALA A 645 -7.99 -41.06 -8.19
C ALA A 645 -8.50 -39.78 -7.45
N SER A 646 -9.75 -39.41 -7.79
CA SER A 646 -10.82 -38.75 -6.99
C SER A 646 -10.65 -37.31 -6.47
N GLY A 647 -10.74 -36.33 -7.38
CA GLY A 647 -10.96 -34.90 -7.11
C GLY A 647 -10.71 -34.05 -8.37
N PHE A 648 -11.00 -32.73 -8.34
CA PHE A 648 -10.61 -31.82 -9.42
C PHE A 648 -9.42 -30.93 -8.99
N ARG A 649 -8.47 -30.73 -9.90
CA ARG A 649 -7.25 -29.93 -9.73
C ARG A 649 -7.22 -28.83 -10.80
N LEU A 650 -7.10 -27.56 -10.40
CA LEU A 650 -7.09 -26.40 -11.31
C LEU A 650 -5.86 -25.51 -11.07
N ARG A 651 -5.17 -25.13 -12.17
CA ARG A 651 -3.99 -24.23 -12.21
C ARG A 651 -4.35 -22.92 -12.92
N PHE A 652 -3.81 -21.78 -12.48
CA PHE A 652 -4.06 -20.46 -13.09
C PHE A 652 -2.84 -19.52 -13.09
N PHE A 653 -2.87 -18.48 -13.97
CA PHE A 653 -1.87 -17.39 -14.08
C PHE A 653 -2.52 -15.98 -14.23
N SER A 654 -2.07 -15.03 -13.39
CA SER A 654 -2.13 -13.53 -13.35
C SER A 654 -3.47 -12.73 -13.35
N ILE A 655 -3.63 -11.82 -12.36
CA ILE A 655 -4.67 -10.75 -12.24
C ILE A 655 -4.10 -9.50 -11.51
N SER A 656 -4.47 -8.27 -11.94
CA SER A 656 -4.32 -7.00 -11.16
C SER A 656 -5.69 -6.33 -10.84
N LYS A 657 -5.73 -5.30 -9.99
CA LYS A 657 -6.72 -5.09 -8.89
C LYS A 657 -7.99 -4.22 -9.15
N GLY A 658 -9.04 -4.42 -8.31
CA GLY A 658 -10.10 -3.45 -7.93
C GLY A 658 -11.05 -4.00 -6.82
N VAL A 659 -11.40 -3.22 -5.77
CA VAL A 659 -12.15 -3.67 -4.56
C VAL A 659 -13.28 -2.69 -4.17
N PHE A 660 -14.52 -3.17 -3.83
CA PHE A 660 -15.18 -3.00 -2.49
C PHE A 660 -16.66 -3.46 -2.35
N ARG A 661 -16.91 -4.20 -1.24
CA ARG A 661 -18.07 -4.33 -0.29
C ARG A 661 -19.52 -4.54 -0.79
N SER A 662 -20.20 -5.60 -0.29
CA SER A 662 -21.14 -5.51 0.86
C SER A 662 -21.73 -6.88 1.31
N LEU A 663 -22.08 -6.93 2.61
CA LEU A 663 -23.17 -7.63 3.34
C LEU A 663 -23.65 -9.06 2.95
N LEU A 664 -23.55 -9.98 3.91
CA LEU A 664 -24.43 -11.17 4.07
C LEU A 664 -25.88 -10.73 4.42
N ILE A 665 -26.95 -11.45 4.05
CA ILE A 665 -27.47 -12.67 4.70
C ILE A 665 -28.51 -13.43 3.82
N ARG A 666 -28.44 -14.79 3.89
CA ARG A 666 -29.47 -15.88 3.85
C ARG A 666 -29.60 -16.84 2.62
N TYR A 667 -29.35 -18.13 2.94
CA TYR A 667 -29.72 -19.43 2.32
C TYR A 667 -29.04 -19.91 1.01
N THR A 668 -28.28 -21.01 1.18
CA THR A 668 -28.10 -22.18 0.26
C THR A 668 -27.73 -21.94 -1.20
N ASP A 669 -26.57 -21.35 -1.50
CA ASP A 669 -25.99 -21.36 -2.85
C ASP A 669 -24.47 -21.13 -2.74
N CYS A 670 -23.64 -22.01 -3.31
CA CYS A 670 -22.23 -21.66 -3.56
C CYS A 670 -22.22 -20.75 -4.79
N TRP A 671 -21.58 -19.58 -4.69
CA TRP A 671 -21.53 -18.61 -5.78
C TRP A 671 -20.10 -18.13 -6.00
N TRP A 672 -19.71 -18.06 -7.26
CA TRP A 672 -18.40 -17.62 -7.72
C TRP A 672 -18.64 -16.43 -8.65
N ARG A 673 -17.94 -15.31 -8.42
CA ARG A 673 -17.98 -14.14 -9.29
C ARG A 673 -16.59 -13.84 -9.78
N ILE A 674 -16.40 -13.78 -11.08
CA ILE A 674 -15.10 -13.54 -11.70
C ILE A 674 -15.27 -12.41 -12.71
N SER A 675 -14.46 -11.39 -12.54
CA SER A 675 -14.51 -10.15 -13.29
C SER A 675 -13.11 -9.80 -13.77
N SER A 676 -12.98 -9.43 -15.04
CA SER A 676 -11.74 -8.89 -15.61
C SER A 676 -11.38 -7.55 -14.97
N ALA A 677 -10.08 -7.30 -14.79
CA ALA A 677 -9.54 -6.04 -14.26
C ALA A 677 -9.56 -4.87 -15.26
N ARG A 678 -9.77 -5.14 -16.56
CA ARG A 678 -9.94 -4.13 -17.63
C ARG A 678 -11.29 -4.32 -18.33
N PRO A 679 -11.99 -3.24 -18.74
CA PRO A 679 -13.18 -3.37 -19.57
C PRO A 679 -12.83 -4.09 -20.89
N ASN A 680 -13.60 -5.12 -21.26
CA ASN A 680 -13.56 -5.89 -22.54
C ASN A 680 -12.76 -7.20 -22.64
N ASN A 681 -12.23 -7.80 -21.57
CA ASN A 681 -11.74 -9.19 -21.66
C ASN A 681 -12.88 -10.21 -21.43
N GLY A 682 -12.97 -11.21 -22.30
CA GLY A 682 -13.86 -12.37 -22.16
C GLY A 682 -13.26 -13.43 -21.24
N ILE A 683 -14.14 -14.18 -20.56
CA ILE A 683 -13.78 -15.28 -19.66
C ILE A 683 -13.95 -16.60 -20.41
N HIS A 684 -12.93 -17.46 -20.43
CA HIS A 684 -13.01 -18.78 -21.05
C HIS A 684 -12.66 -19.90 -20.06
N LEU A 685 -13.58 -20.87 -19.99
CA LEU A 685 -13.65 -21.91 -18.96
C LEU A 685 -13.35 -23.27 -19.57
N HIS A 686 -12.38 -23.98 -18.99
CA HIS A 686 -12.02 -25.34 -19.40
C HIS A 686 -12.07 -26.28 -18.19
N PHE A 687 -12.90 -27.32 -18.27
CA PHE A 687 -13.06 -28.31 -17.21
C PHE A 687 -12.14 -29.50 -17.47
N THR A 688 -11.15 -29.72 -16.60
CA THR A 688 -10.21 -30.85 -16.72
C THR A 688 -10.81 -32.17 -16.25
N THR A 689 -11.73 -32.13 -15.29
CA THR A 689 -12.53 -33.26 -14.79
C THR A 689 -13.89 -32.75 -14.33
N PHE A 690 -14.98 -33.44 -14.68
CA PHE A 690 -16.35 -33.07 -14.30
C PHE A 690 -17.14 -34.32 -13.90
N ARG A 691 -17.47 -34.45 -12.61
CA ARG A 691 -18.28 -35.57 -12.09
C ARG A 691 -19.22 -35.05 -11.01
N LEU A 692 -20.49 -34.94 -11.37
CA LEU A 692 -21.61 -34.61 -10.50
C LEU A 692 -22.68 -35.71 -10.63
N GLU A 693 -23.66 -35.72 -9.73
CA GLU A 693 -24.79 -36.66 -9.81
C GLU A 693 -25.50 -36.53 -11.17
N GLU A 694 -25.79 -37.65 -11.81
CA GLU A 694 -26.29 -37.71 -13.18
C GLU A 694 -27.83 -37.65 -13.17
N ASP A 695 -28.40 -36.63 -13.81
CA ASP A 695 -29.85 -36.41 -13.87
C ASP A 695 -30.25 -35.75 -15.19
N ASP A 696 -31.34 -36.21 -15.81
CA ASP A 696 -31.77 -35.79 -17.16
C ASP A 696 -32.12 -34.29 -17.27
N ASN A 697 -32.41 -33.63 -16.14
CA ASN A 697 -32.71 -32.20 -16.07
C ASN A 697 -31.79 -31.44 -15.10
N CYS A 698 -30.72 -32.07 -14.62
CA CYS A 698 -29.82 -31.51 -13.62
C CYS A 698 -30.58 -30.91 -12.43
N GLN A 699 -31.43 -31.71 -11.78
CA GLN A 699 -32.26 -31.29 -10.66
C GLN A 699 -31.59 -31.46 -9.31
N TYR A 700 -30.55 -32.29 -9.19
CA TYR A 700 -29.81 -32.56 -7.96
C TYR A 700 -28.47 -31.79 -7.93
N ASP A 701 -27.35 -32.45 -8.17
CA ASP A 701 -26.05 -31.79 -8.19
C ASP A 701 -25.71 -31.24 -9.57
N TYR A 702 -25.56 -29.92 -9.68
CA TYR A 702 -25.36 -29.28 -10.98
C TYR A 702 -24.54 -27.99 -10.92
N VAL A 703 -24.08 -27.54 -12.08
CA VAL A 703 -23.32 -26.31 -12.27
C VAL A 703 -24.05 -25.34 -13.18
N GLU A 704 -24.36 -24.13 -12.70
CA GLU A 704 -24.99 -23.06 -13.49
C GLU A 704 -24.04 -21.90 -13.75
N ILE A 705 -24.00 -21.41 -14.98
CA ILE A 705 -23.10 -20.32 -15.38
C ILE A 705 -23.96 -19.14 -15.88
N TYR A 706 -23.71 -17.91 -15.40
CA TYR A 706 -24.51 -16.71 -15.69
C TYR A 706 -23.67 -15.50 -16.17
N GLU A 707 -24.10 -14.82 -17.23
CA GLU A 707 -23.44 -13.61 -17.74
C GLU A 707 -23.96 -12.34 -17.05
N GLY A 708 -23.19 -11.82 -16.07
CA GLY A 708 -23.41 -10.52 -15.41
C GLY A 708 -23.03 -10.45 -13.89
N PHE A 709 -23.59 -9.47 -13.17
CA PHE A 709 -23.38 -9.18 -11.74
C PHE A 709 -24.36 -9.88 -10.74
N GLU A 710 -25.63 -10.16 -11.06
CA GLU A 710 -26.66 -10.76 -10.17
C GLU A 710 -27.44 -11.95 -10.79
N ALA A 711 -27.28 -13.16 -10.25
CA ALA A 711 -27.85 -14.43 -10.76
C ALA A 711 -29.39 -14.47 -10.95
N LYS A 712 -30.17 -13.67 -10.21
CA LYS A 712 -31.65 -13.64 -10.34
C LYS A 712 -32.18 -12.66 -11.39
N LYS A 713 -31.32 -11.88 -12.07
CA LYS A 713 -31.73 -10.83 -13.03
C LYS A 713 -31.04 -10.93 -14.39
N GLU A 714 -30.27 -11.98 -14.64
CA GLU A 714 -29.27 -12.02 -15.73
C GLU A 714 -29.27 -13.31 -16.53
N ARG A 715 -28.47 -13.32 -17.61
CA ARG A 715 -28.52 -14.30 -18.70
C ARG A 715 -27.78 -15.60 -18.34
N GLU A 716 -28.51 -16.69 -18.13
CA GLU A 716 -27.95 -18.03 -17.93
C GLU A 716 -27.28 -18.56 -19.21
N ILE A 717 -26.02 -18.96 -19.11
CA ILE A 717 -25.20 -19.55 -20.18
C ILE A 717 -25.45 -21.07 -20.29
N GLY A 718 -25.66 -21.75 -19.15
CA GLY A 718 -26.11 -23.14 -19.11
C GLY A 718 -25.99 -23.79 -17.73
N ARG A 719 -26.73 -24.89 -17.56
CA ARG A 719 -26.75 -25.78 -16.39
C ARG A 719 -26.20 -27.16 -16.76
N TYR A 720 -25.28 -27.71 -15.97
CA TYR A 720 -24.51 -28.93 -16.29
C TYR A 720 -24.44 -29.89 -15.09
N CYS A 721 -24.56 -31.21 -15.30
CA CYS A 721 -24.47 -32.25 -14.27
C CYS A 721 -23.97 -33.57 -14.90
N GLY A 722 -23.78 -34.63 -14.11
CA GLY A 722 -23.26 -35.90 -14.59
C GLY A 722 -21.74 -35.94 -14.80
N HIS A 723 -21.28 -36.88 -15.64
CA HIS A 723 -19.86 -37.25 -15.81
C HIS A 723 -19.20 -36.71 -17.08
N ASN A 724 -19.99 -36.06 -17.95
CA ASN A 724 -19.53 -35.54 -19.21
C ASN A 724 -18.94 -34.15 -19.02
N ILE A 725 -17.68 -33.98 -19.43
CA ILE A 725 -16.98 -32.70 -19.36
C ILE A 725 -17.70 -31.68 -20.26
N PRO A 726 -18.17 -30.53 -19.71
CA PRO A 726 -18.80 -29.48 -20.52
C PRO A 726 -17.81 -28.88 -21.52
N ASP A 727 -18.29 -28.61 -22.75
CA ASP A 727 -17.52 -27.92 -23.80
C ASP A 727 -17.02 -26.54 -23.31
N ASP A 728 -15.89 -26.06 -23.86
CA ASP A 728 -15.32 -24.75 -23.55
C ASP A 728 -16.33 -23.60 -23.71
N ILE A 729 -16.44 -22.74 -22.69
CA ILE A 729 -17.45 -21.67 -22.64
C ILE A 729 -16.77 -20.30 -22.71
N THR A 730 -17.12 -19.48 -23.71
CA THR A 730 -16.63 -18.10 -23.91
C THR A 730 -17.78 -17.08 -23.82
N VAL A 731 -17.59 -15.98 -23.09
CA VAL A 731 -18.60 -14.90 -22.90
C VAL A 731 -18.17 -13.60 -23.60
N ARG A 732 -19.03 -12.96 -24.41
CA ARG A 732 -18.67 -11.87 -25.36
C ARG A 732 -19.60 -10.65 -25.30
N GLY A 733 -19.03 -9.44 -25.42
CA GLY A 733 -19.77 -8.19 -25.63
C GLY A 733 -19.85 -7.77 -27.12
N SER A 734 -20.99 -7.23 -27.54
CA SER A 734 -21.34 -6.97 -28.95
C SER A 734 -21.47 -5.48 -29.33
N HIS A 735 -20.66 -4.99 -30.27
CA HIS A 735 -20.99 -3.95 -31.27
C HIS A 735 -20.04 -4.00 -32.48
N ASP A 736 -20.52 -3.83 -33.73
CA ASP A 736 -19.81 -4.09 -35.01
C ASP A 736 -20.17 -3.02 -36.05
N SER A 737 -19.25 -2.57 -36.92
CA SER A 737 -19.59 -1.73 -38.09
C SER A 737 -19.81 -2.53 -39.37
N GLY A 738 -19.44 -3.80 -39.40
CA GLY A 738 -19.49 -4.63 -40.60
C GLY A 738 -20.91 -5.04 -41.03
N SER A 739 -21.93 -4.80 -40.20
CA SER A 739 -23.32 -5.16 -40.50
C SER A 739 -24.04 -4.14 -41.37
N SER A 740 -24.20 -4.51 -42.64
CA SER A 740 -24.89 -3.75 -43.68
C SER A 740 -26.43 -3.95 -43.66
N LYS A 741 -27.13 -3.26 -44.57
CA LYS A 741 -28.57 -3.51 -44.84
C LYS A 741 -28.88 -4.94 -45.30
N THR A 742 -27.88 -5.68 -45.80
CA THR A 742 -28.02 -6.99 -46.46
C THR A 742 -27.81 -8.17 -45.50
N LEU A 743 -28.24 -8.07 -44.23
CA LEU A 743 -28.20 -9.23 -43.34
C LEU A 743 -29.10 -10.37 -43.84
N ASP A 744 -28.52 -11.55 -44.00
CA ASP A 744 -29.24 -12.77 -44.40
C ASP A 744 -29.97 -13.39 -43.19
N SER A 745 -31.20 -12.94 -43.01
CA SER A 745 -32.12 -13.47 -42.01
C SER A 745 -32.73 -14.82 -42.39
N SER A 746 -32.17 -15.58 -43.33
CA SER A 746 -32.46 -17.00 -43.55
C SER A 746 -31.49 -17.90 -42.76
N LEU A 747 -30.32 -17.37 -42.39
CA LEU A 747 -29.23 -18.08 -41.72
C LEU A 747 -29.37 -18.21 -40.20
N PRO A 748 -28.78 -19.21 -39.54
CA PRO A 748 -28.82 -19.36 -38.09
C PRO A 748 -28.08 -18.25 -37.34
N VAL A 749 -28.49 -18.07 -36.08
CA VAL A 749 -27.85 -17.18 -35.11
C VAL A 749 -26.36 -17.47 -34.97
N ALA A 750 -25.54 -16.42 -35.06
CA ALA A 750 -24.09 -16.51 -34.88
C ALA A 750 -23.69 -16.93 -33.44
N ASN A 751 -22.48 -17.50 -33.33
CA ASN A 751 -21.96 -18.09 -32.09
C ASN A 751 -21.51 -17.08 -31.04
N ASP A 752 -21.52 -15.80 -31.37
CA ASP A 752 -21.25 -14.70 -30.45
C ASP A 752 -22.34 -14.49 -29.41
N GLU A 753 -23.54 -15.04 -29.66
CA GLU A 753 -24.69 -14.94 -28.76
C GLU A 753 -24.97 -16.20 -27.93
N GLY A 754 -25.60 -16.02 -26.78
CA GLY A 754 -25.90 -17.08 -25.84
C GLY A 754 -26.86 -18.12 -26.44
N LYS A 755 -26.72 -19.37 -26.01
CA LYS A 755 -27.49 -20.52 -26.52
C LYS A 755 -29.02 -20.28 -26.50
N TRP A 756 -29.54 -19.46 -25.58
CA TRP A 756 -30.97 -19.11 -25.53
C TRP A 756 -31.40 -18.19 -26.68
N ILE A 757 -30.60 -17.20 -27.11
CA ILE A 757 -30.92 -16.37 -28.28
C ILE A 757 -30.78 -17.20 -29.55
N GLN A 758 -29.80 -18.11 -29.60
CA GLN A 758 -29.66 -19.07 -30.70
C GLN A 758 -30.90 -19.98 -30.86
N ARG A 759 -31.55 -20.33 -29.75
CA ARG A 759 -32.80 -21.11 -29.73
C ARG A 759 -34.02 -20.26 -30.10
N LEU A 760 -34.20 -19.11 -29.47
CA LEU A 760 -35.36 -18.22 -29.68
C LEU A 760 -35.34 -17.50 -31.03
N GLY A 761 -34.15 -17.21 -31.56
CA GLY A 761 -33.94 -16.59 -32.87
C GLY A 761 -34.45 -17.42 -34.05
N LYS A 762 -34.84 -18.68 -33.83
CA LYS A 762 -35.54 -19.52 -34.81
C LYS A 762 -37.00 -19.08 -35.03
N LEU A 763 -37.60 -18.37 -34.09
CA LEU A 763 -39.00 -17.91 -34.19
C LEU A 763 -39.12 -16.69 -35.14
N PRO A 764 -40.03 -16.69 -36.14
CA PRO A 764 -40.11 -15.64 -37.17
C PRO A 764 -40.34 -14.21 -36.64
N THR A 765 -41.02 -14.06 -35.51
CA THR A 765 -41.28 -12.76 -34.84
C THR A 765 -40.06 -12.27 -34.08
N ILE A 766 -39.35 -13.17 -33.40
CA ILE A 766 -38.12 -12.88 -32.66
C ILE A 766 -37.00 -12.52 -33.64
N ARG A 767 -36.87 -13.30 -34.72
CA ARG A 767 -35.95 -13.08 -35.85
C ARG A 767 -36.08 -11.70 -36.49
N ARG A 768 -37.32 -11.23 -36.72
CA ARG A 768 -37.57 -9.89 -37.27
C ARG A 768 -37.22 -8.76 -36.29
N GLY A 769 -37.45 -8.94 -34.99
CA GLY A 769 -37.04 -7.97 -33.97
C GLY A 769 -35.53 -7.87 -33.89
N ILE A 770 -34.86 -9.02 -33.77
CA ILE A 770 -33.41 -9.16 -33.77
C ILE A 770 -32.77 -8.45 -34.97
N LYS A 771 -33.23 -8.74 -36.19
CA LYS A 771 -32.67 -8.13 -37.42
C LYS A 771 -32.67 -6.60 -37.35
N ARG A 772 -33.70 -5.97 -36.76
CA ARG A 772 -33.78 -4.50 -36.66
C ARG A 772 -32.80 -3.89 -35.66
N TRP A 773 -32.34 -4.66 -34.69
CA TRP A 773 -31.38 -4.23 -33.69
C TRP A 773 -29.94 -4.61 -34.05
N ALA A 774 -29.77 -5.53 -35.02
CA ALA A 774 -28.50 -6.01 -35.52
C ALA A 774 -27.97 -5.27 -36.77
N VAL A 775 -28.73 -4.32 -37.33
CA VAL A 775 -28.24 -3.48 -38.43
C VAL A 775 -27.52 -2.29 -37.81
N THR A 776 -26.27 -2.05 -38.22
CA THR A 776 -25.46 -0.89 -37.78
C THR A 776 -25.17 0.09 -38.91
N GLN A 777 -25.49 -0.31 -40.16
CA GLN A 777 -25.43 0.58 -41.30
C GLN A 777 -26.56 0.37 -42.33
N ARG A 778 -27.02 1.46 -42.97
CA ARG A 778 -28.07 1.43 -44.01
C ARG A 778 -27.57 1.06 -45.40
N MET A 779 -26.25 0.97 -45.57
CA MET A 779 -25.57 0.83 -46.85
C MET A 779 -24.96 -0.57 -46.97
N SER A 780 -24.78 -1.09 -48.19
CA SER A 780 -23.91 -2.26 -48.45
C SER A 780 -22.45 -1.93 -48.13
N ILE A 781 -21.54 -2.90 -48.16
CA ILE A 781 -20.12 -2.61 -47.91
C ILE A 781 -19.58 -1.69 -49.00
N LYS A 782 -19.87 -1.96 -50.28
CA LYS A 782 -19.47 -1.09 -51.38
C LYS A 782 -20.03 0.33 -51.24
N GLU A 783 -21.33 0.48 -50.94
CA GLU A 783 -21.97 1.79 -50.75
C GLU A 783 -21.37 2.58 -49.56
N GLN A 784 -20.94 1.89 -48.50
CA GLN A 784 -20.22 2.50 -47.37
C GLN A 784 -18.88 3.08 -47.82
N LEU A 785 -18.14 2.32 -48.64
CA LEU A 785 -16.87 2.76 -49.21
C LEU A 785 -17.08 3.92 -50.20
N GLU A 786 -18.08 3.86 -51.07
CA GLU A 786 -18.44 4.98 -51.97
C GLU A 786 -18.82 6.25 -51.19
N SER A 787 -19.36 6.10 -49.98
CA SER A 787 -19.71 7.20 -49.07
C SER A 787 -18.53 7.73 -48.25
N GLY A 788 -17.31 7.28 -48.53
CA GLY A 788 -16.06 7.76 -47.93
C GLY A 788 -15.61 7.05 -46.65
N ILE A 789 -16.22 5.92 -46.28
CA ILE A 789 -15.77 5.10 -45.15
C ILE A 789 -14.51 4.32 -45.57
N ARG A 790 -13.45 4.36 -44.76
CA ARG A 790 -12.17 3.68 -45.05
C ARG A 790 -11.71 2.70 -43.97
N TYR A 791 -12.47 2.59 -42.89
CA TYR A 791 -12.21 1.67 -41.78
C TYR A 791 -13.43 0.78 -41.57
N LEU A 792 -13.21 -0.54 -41.57
CA LEU A 792 -14.24 -1.54 -41.30
C LEU A 792 -13.81 -2.41 -40.12
N ASP A 793 -14.48 -2.28 -38.98
CA ASP A 793 -14.44 -3.28 -37.90
C ASP A 793 -15.37 -4.43 -38.32
N ILE A 794 -14.81 -5.63 -38.46
CA ILE A 794 -15.47 -6.83 -38.98
C ILE A 794 -15.25 -7.96 -37.98
N ARG A 795 -16.33 -8.42 -37.38
CA ARG A 795 -16.30 -9.62 -36.52
C ARG A 795 -16.57 -10.85 -37.35
N VAL A 796 -15.84 -11.94 -37.16
CA VAL A 796 -16.02 -13.19 -37.91
C VAL A 796 -16.32 -14.38 -37.01
N SER A 797 -17.17 -15.30 -37.46
CA SER A 797 -17.54 -16.53 -36.75
C SER A 797 -17.73 -17.72 -37.68
N ARG A 798 -17.54 -18.92 -37.13
CA ARG A 798 -17.93 -20.19 -37.78
C ARG A 798 -19.33 -20.61 -37.27
N PRO A 799 -20.29 -21.00 -38.12
CA PRO A 799 -21.61 -21.48 -37.68
C PRO A 799 -21.55 -22.81 -36.90
N PRO A 800 -22.38 -23.03 -35.86
CA PRO A 800 -22.31 -24.22 -35.00
C PRO A 800 -23.07 -25.47 -35.51
N PHE A 801 -23.86 -25.39 -36.58
CA PHE A 801 -24.90 -26.40 -36.87
C PHE A 801 -24.61 -27.40 -37.99
N ASP A 802 -23.46 -27.34 -38.66
CA ASP A 802 -23.21 -28.27 -39.77
C ASP A 802 -22.39 -29.49 -39.32
N LYS A 803 -23.04 -30.37 -38.54
CA LYS A 803 -22.49 -31.71 -38.21
C LYS A 803 -22.69 -32.73 -39.35
N GLN A 804 -23.26 -32.33 -40.49
CA GLN A 804 -23.53 -33.23 -41.63
C GLN A 804 -22.81 -32.85 -42.93
N SER A 805 -22.22 -31.65 -43.05
CA SER A 805 -21.28 -31.36 -44.13
C SER A 805 -19.94 -32.07 -43.88
N THR A 806 -19.80 -33.24 -44.49
CA THR A 806 -18.53 -33.96 -44.70
C THR A 806 -17.74 -33.37 -45.87
N SER A 807 -17.93 -32.08 -46.18
CA SER A 807 -17.25 -31.41 -47.29
C SER A 807 -16.34 -30.30 -46.77
N GLU A 808 -15.08 -30.39 -47.18
CA GLU A 808 -13.97 -29.45 -47.04
C GLU A 808 -14.22 -28.07 -47.72
N THR A 809 -15.40 -27.45 -47.61
CA THR A 809 -15.63 -26.19 -48.34
C THR A 809 -15.26 -24.96 -47.52
N LEU A 810 -14.18 -24.33 -48.00
CA LEU A 810 -13.54 -23.06 -47.62
C LEU A 810 -14.46 -21.81 -47.59
N GLU A 811 -15.79 -21.93 -47.59
CA GLU A 811 -16.71 -20.80 -47.79
C GLU A 811 -17.55 -20.42 -46.57
N ASN A 812 -17.39 -21.11 -45.44
CA ASN A 812 -18.33 -21.00 -44.30
C ASN A 812 -17.98 -19.96 -43.23
N ILE A 813 -16.95 -19.15 -43.41
CA ILE A 813 -16.66 -18.04 -42.49
C ILE A 813 -17.70 -16.93 -42.71
N ARG A 814 -18.35 -16.50 -41.63
CA ARG A 814 -19.39 -15.46 -41.67
C ARG A 814 -19.03 -14.28 -40.81
N ILE A 815 -19.50 -13.11 -41.19
CA ILE A 815 -19.40 -11.90 -40.36
C ILE A 815 -20.47 -11.97 -39.27
N CYS A 816 -20.21 -11.46 -38.07
CA CYS A 816 -21.13 -11.62 -36.93
C CYS A 816 -21.39 -10.31 -36.18
N HIS A 817 -22.59 -9.77 -36.39
CA HIS A 817 -23.18 -8.80 -35.50
C HIS A 817 -24.52 -9.34 -35.03
N ALA A 818 -24.54 -9.89 -33.81
CA ALA A 818 -25.75 -10.28 -33.09
C ALA A 818 -26.80 -10.90 -34.03
N LEU A 819 -26.52 -12.08 -34.58
CA LEU A 819 -27.50 -13.07 -35.07
C LEU A 819 -27.53 -13.40 -36.58
N TYR A 820 -27.21 -12.54 -37.55
CA TYR A 820 -27.27 -12.93 -38.98
C TYR A 820 -26.11 -12.35 -39.79
N GLY A 821 -25.27 -13.20 -40.40
CA GLY A 821 -24.00 -12.80 -41.00
C GLY A 821 -23.89 -13.07 -42.50
N LEU A 822 -23.37 -12.11 -43.26
CA LEU A 822 -22.91 -12.33 -44.63
C LEU A 822 -21.71 -13.28 -44.66
N HIS A 823 -21.46 -13.92 -45.80
CA HIS A 823 -20.23 -14.67 -45.98
C HIS A 823 -19.04 -13.70 -46.04
N TYR A 824 -17.96 -14.04 -45.34
CA TYR A 824 -16.77 -13.18 -45.28
C TYR A 824 -16.19 -12.90 -46.67
N ARG A 825 -16.22 -13.89 -47.56
CA ARG A 825 -15.81 -13.76 -48.97
C ARG A 825 -16.64 -12.72 -49.73
N GLU A 826 -17.95 -12.63 -49.50
CA GLU A 826 -18.83 -11.66 -50.18
C GLU A 826 -18.45 -10.23 -49.82
N VAL A 827 -18.16 -9.98 -48.54
CA VAL A 827 -17.70 -8.66 -48.09
C VAL A 827 -16.35 -8.29 -48.68
N LEU A 828 -15.41 -9.23 -48.75
CA LEU A 828 -14.13 -8.98 -49.42
C LEU A 828 -14.27 -8.75 -50.93
N LEU A 829 -15.27 -9.35 -51.59
CA LEU A 829 -15.56 -9.10 -53.00
C LEU A 829 -16.08 -7.68 -53.22
N GLU A 830 -16.98 -7.19 -52.37
CA GLU A 830 -17.43 -5.78 -52.41
C GLU A 830 -16.25 -4.81 -52.18
N VAL A 831 -15.36 -5.13 -51.23
CA VAL A 831 -14.13 -4.36 -50.99
C VAL A 831 -13.22 -4.36 -52.23
N ARG A 832 -13.02 -5.53 -52.84
CA ARG A 832 -12.19 -5.68 -54.05
C ARG A 832 -12.77 -4.91 -55.23
N GLU A 833 -14.08 -4.96 -55.41
CA GLU A 833 -14.78 -4.23 -56.48
C GLU A 833 -14.57 -2.72 -56.35
N PHE A 834 -14.78 -2.17 -55.15
CA PHE A 834 -14.48 -0.77 -54.85
C PHE A 834 -13.02 -0.41 -55.13
N LEU A 835 -12.07 -1.24 -54.67
CA LEU A 835 -10.65 -1.01 -54.94
C LEU A 835 -10.33 -1.03 -56.44
N ASN A 836 -10.96 -1.89 -57.24
CA ASN A 836 -10.74 -1.90 -58.69
C ASN A 836 -11.23 -0.61 -59.38
N GLU A 837 -12.32 -0.02 -58.89
CA GLU A 837 -12.88 1.22 -59.42
C GLU A 837 -12.09 2.47 -58.94
N HIS A 838 -11.48 2.41 -57.76
CA HIS A 838 -10.83 3.56 -57.12
C HIS A 838 -9.35 3.33 -56.81
N SER A 839 -8.49 3.33 -57.83
CA SER A 839 -7.08 2.91 -57.75
C SER A 839 -6.20 3.54 -56.66
N LYS A 840 -6.52 4.76 -56.19
CA LYS A 840 -5.75 5.48 -55.14
C LYS A 840 -6.27 5.24 -53.73
N GLU A 841 -7.40 4.56 -53.57
CA GLU A 841 -8.01 4.38 -52.26
C GLU A 841 -7.29 3.34 -51.40
N ILE A 842 -7.24 3.63 -50.10
CA ILE A 842 -6.60 2.81 -49.07
C ILE A 842 -7.63 2.48 -47.98
N LEU A 843 -7.66 1.22 -47.56
CA LEU A 843 -8.64 0.69 -46.60
C LEU A 843 -7.96 0.02 -45.40
N ILE A 844 -8.63 0.08 -44.25
CA ILE A 844 -8.26 -0.64 -43.04
C ILE A 844 -9.38 -1.63 -42.70
N LEU A 845 -9.02 -2.91 -42.67
CA LEU A 845 -9.90 -4.00 -42.23
C LEU A 845 -9.46 -4.45 -40.84
N ASP A 846 -10.23 -4.12 -39.82
CA ASP A 846 -10.04 -4.59 -38.45
C ASP A 846 -10.83 -5.88 -38.22
N ILE A 847 -10.13 -7.01 -38.12
CA ILE A 847 -10.73 -8.34 -37.95
C ILE A 847 -10.23 -8.97 -36.65
N ASN A 848 -10.07 -8.16 -35.60
CA ASN A 848 -9.57 -8.60 -34.29
C ASN A 848 -10.54 -9.51 -33.52
N HIS A 849 -11.77 -9.69 -34.00
CA HIS A 849 -12.82 -10.44 -33.33
C HIS A 849 -13.22 -11.69 -34.11
N ALA A 850 -12.56 -12.82 -33.82
CA ALA A 850 -12.81 -14.10 -34.47
C ALA A 850 -13.34 -15.15 -33.49
N TYR A 851 -14.46 -15.78 -33.84
CA TYR A 851 -15.32 -16.50 -32.91
C TYR A 851 -15.56 -17.95 -33.31
N GLY A 852 -15.07 -18.88 -32.49
CA GLY A 852 -15.21 -20.32 -32.74
C GLY A 852 -14.32 -20.84 -33.88
N PHE A 853 -13.17 -20.21 -34.08
CA PHE A 853 -12.18 -20.61 -35.09
C PHE A 853 -11.24 -21.67 -34.53
N GLN A 854 -10.99 -22.73 -35.30
CA GLN A 854 -9.94 -23.72 -35.07
C GLN A 854 -8.69 -23.41 -35.92
N LYS A 855 -7.59 -24.15 -35.72
CA LYS A 855 -6.31 -23.90 -36.38
C LYS A 855 -6.42 -23.95 -37.91
N GLU A 856 -7.28 -24.82 -38.43
CA GLU A 856 -7.58 -24.98 -39.85
C GLU A 856 -8.41 -23.80 -40.40
N ASP A 857 -9.29 -23.22 -39.57
CA ASP A 857 -10.06 -22.02 -39.94
C ASP A 857 -9.15 -20.78 -40.08
N LEU A 858 -8.05 -20.70 -39.33
CA LEU A 858 -7.04 -19.63 -39.47
C LEU A 858 -6.36 -19.67 -40.84
N LYS A 859 -6.01 -20.88 -41.28
CA LYS A 859 -5.39 -21.11 -42.59
C LYS A 859 -6.37 -20.71 -43.70
N CYS A 860 -7.62 -21.15 -43.58
CA CYS A 860 -8.68 -20.84 -44.53
C CYS A 860 -9.00 -19.33 -44.59
N PHE A 861 -9.11 -18.67 -43.43
CA PHE A 861 -9.30 -17.22 -43.35
C PHE A 861 -8.22 -16.47 -44.13
N ARG A 862 -6.95 -16.81 -43.88
CA ARG A 862 -5.80 -16.21 -44.56
C ARG A 862 -5.84 -16.44 -46.07
N GLU A 863 -6.16 -17.66 -46.51
CA GLU A 863 -6.26 -17.99 -47.94
C GLU A 863 -7.36 -17.18 -48.62
N ILE A 864 -8.58 -17.12 -48.05
CA ILE A 864 -9.69 -16.34 -48.59
C ILE A 864 -9.33 -14.86 -48.70
N THR A 865 -8.71 -14.27 -47.68
CA THR A 865 -8.31 -12.85 -47.67
C THR A 865 -7.30 -12.55 -48.76
N ILE A 866 -6.24 -13.36 -48.87
CA ILE A 866 -5.17 -13.18 -49.86
C ILE A 866 -5.68 -13.42 -51.28
N GLU A 867 -6.47 -14.46 -51.50
CA GLU A 867 -7.03 -14.81 -52.81
C GLU A 867 -8.01 -13.73 -53.30
N THR A 868 -8.83 -13.19 -52.40
CA THR A 868 -9.86 -12.22 -52.76
C THR A 868 -9.28 -10.82 -52.96
N LEU A 869 -8.44 -10.31 -52.05
CA LEU A 869 -7.90 -8.95 -52.12
C LEU A 869 -6.63 -8.80 -52.96
N ARG A 870 -5.96 -9.91 -53.34
CA ARG A 870 -4.60 -9.97 -53.93
C ARG A 870 -3.51 -9.66 -52.90
N HIS A 871 -2.52 -10.55 -52.81
CA HIS A 871 -1.37 -10.40 -51.90
C HIS A 871 -0.65 -9.03 -52.04
N ALA A 872 -0.49 -8.53 -53.27
CA ALA A 872 0.20 -7.27 -53.54
C ALA A 872 -0.56 -6.02 -53.07
N ASP A 873 -1.88 -6.12 -52.87
CA ASP A 873 -2.69 -5.01 -52.39
C ASP A 873 -2.61 -4.88 -50.85
N ILE A 874 -2.04 -5.87 -50.13
CA ILE A 874 -2.00 -5.90 -48.66
C ILE A 874 -0.66 -5.37 -48.14
N CYS A 875 -0.71 -4.38 -47.25
CA CYS A 875 0.47 -3.81 -46.60
C CYS A 875 0.99 -4.76 -45.50
N PRO A 876 2.24 -5.26 -45.60
CA PRO A 876 2.85 -6.09 -44.56
C PRO A 876 3.16 -5.28 -43.29
N VAL A 877 3.44 -5.99 -42.21
CA VAL A 877 3.71 -5.38 -40.90
C VAL A 877 4.98 -4.54 -40.94
N THR A 878 4.85 -3.27 -40.56
CA THR A 878 5.95 -2.31 -40.38
C THR A 878 5.71 -1.48 -39.12
N GLN A 879 6.54 -0.48 -38.83
CA GLN A 879 6.24 0.44 -37.72
C GLN A 879 5.04 1.32 -38.10
N PRO A 880 4.02 1.46 -37.24
CA PRO A 880 2.84 2.28 -37.57
C PRO A 880 3.17 3.73 -37.96
N THR A 881 4.22 4.30 -37.36
CA THR A 881 4.71 5.65 -37.66
C THR A 881 5.27 5.81 -39.07
N ASP A 882 5.68 4.72 -39.72
CA ASP A 882 6.27 4.72 -41.06
C ASP A 882 5.19 4.59 -42.17
N VAL A 883 3.93 4.30 -41.79
CA VAL A 883 2.84 4.06 -42.74
C VAL A 883 2.12 5.37 -43.10
N SER A 884 2.70 6.12 -44.03
CA SER A 884 2.05 7.29 -44.66
C SER A 884 1.23 6.90 -45.89
N LEU A 885 0.31 7.77 -46.34
CA LEU A 885 -0.38 7.58 -47.63
C LEU A 885 0.61 7.49 -48.80
N GLU A 886 1.66 8.29 -48.78
CA GLU A 886 2.74 8.23 -49.77
C GLU A 886 3.47 6.89 -49.75
N TYR A 887 3.77 6.36 -48.56
CA TYR A 887 4.37 5.04 -48.40
C TYR A 887 3.47 3.94 -49.00
N MET A 888 2.17 3.98 -48.71
CA MET A 888 1.20 3.03 -49.24
C MET A 888 1.13 3.09 -50.77
N TRP A 889 0.97 4.29 -51.34
CA TRP A 889 0.90 4.48 -52.79
C TRP A 889 2.20 4.09 -53.50
N ARG A 890 3.37 4.46 -52.95
CA ARG A 890 4.68 4.15 -53.54
C ARG A 890 4.93 2.64 -53.62
N ASN A 891 4.45 1.87 -52.65
CA ASN A 891 4.60 0.43 -52.62
C ASN A 891 3.39 -0.31 -53.22
N ASN A 892 2.42 0.43 -53.78
CA ASN A 892 1.18 -0.10 -54.35
C ASN A 892 0.33 -0.92 -53.36
N TYR A 893 0.47 -0.62 -52.05
CA TYR A 893 -0.36 -1.19 -51.00
C TYR A 893 -1.66 -0.41 -50.88
N ARG A 894 -2.75 -1.13 -50.63
CA ARG A 894 -4.11 -0.61 -50.67
C ARG A 894 -4.97 -1.02 -49.48
N VAL A 895 -4.57 -2.07 -48.75
CA VAL A 895 -5.31 -2.59 -47.61
C VAL A 895 -4.37 -2.89 -46.45
N ILE A 896 -4.73 -2.46 -45.25
CA ILE A 896 -4.13 -2.93 -43.99
C ILE A 896 -5.14 -3.87 -43.33
N VAL A 897 -4.69 -5.07 -42.95
CA VAL A 897 -5.54 -6.09 -42.32
C VAL A 897 -5.04 -6.37 -40.91
N PHE A 898 -5.87 -6.09 -39.90
CA PHE A 898 -5.60 -6.43 -38.50
C PHE A 898 -6.30 -7.74 -38.11
N THR A 899 -5.63 -8.55 -37.30
CA THR A 899 -6.14 -9.87 -36.90
C THR A 899 -5.61 -10.28 -35.52
N PRO A 900 -6.35 -11.08 -34.72
CA PRO A 900 -5.90 -11.50 -33.38
C PRO A 900 -4.91 -12.68 -33.47
N PHE A 901 -4.65 -13.18 -34.67
CA PHE A 901 -3.82 -14.34 -34.91
C PHE A 901 -2.41 -13.91 -35.31
N CYS A 902 -1.38 -14.55 -34.74
CA CYS A 902 -0.01 -14.29 -35.17
C CYS A 902 0.21 -14.86 -36.58
N ASP A 903 0.33 -13.98 -37.57
CA ASP A 903 0.70 -14.38 -38.92
C ASP A 903 2.22 -14.51 -39.02
N SER A 904 2.71 -15.75 -39.10
CA SER A 904 4.13 -16.06 -39.31
C SER A 904 4.71 -15.45 -40.60
N THR A 905 3.87 -15.03 -41.55
CA THR A 905 4.33 -14.39 -42.79
C THR A 905 4.52 -12.89 -42.71
N GLY A 906 4.12 -12.25 -41.59
CA GLY A 906 4.24 -10.81 -41.40
C GLY A 906 3.38 -9.99 -42.37
N LEU A 907 2.36 -10.59 -42.98
CA LEU A 907 1.46 -9.92 -43.93
C LEU A 907 0.27 -9.26 -43.23
N PHE A 908 -0.22 -9.86 -42.15
CA PHE A 908 -1.33 -9.29 -41.36
C PHE A 908 -0.83 -8.67 -40.07
N TRP A 909 -1.41 -7.51 -39.74
CA TRP A 909 -1.02 -6.70 -38.59
C TRP A 909 -1.58 -7.27 -37.29
N PRO A 910 -0.75 -7.38 -36.23
CA PRO A 910 -1.22 -7.90 -34.96
C PRO A 910 -2.13 -6.89 -34.25
N GLN A 911 -3.07 -7.42 -33.46
CA GLN A 911 -4.06 -6.61 -32.73
C GLN A 911 -3.45 -5.45 -31.92
N PHE A 912 -2.28 -5.62 -31.31
CA PHE A 912 -1.68 -4.57 -30.47
C PHE A 912 -1.20 -3.33 -31.24
N CYS A 913 -1.11 -3.40 -32.59
CA CYS A 913 -0.78 -2.24 -33.44
C CYS A 913 -1.97 -1.30 -33.68
N ILE A 914 -3.18 -1.66 -33.20
CA ILE A 914 -4.39 -0.84 -33.31
C ILE A 914 -5.15 -0.81 -31.96
N SER A 915 -5.48 0.39 -31.47
CA SER A 915 -6.21 0.59 -30.21
C SER A 915 -7.69 0.82 -30.47
N ASN A 916 -8.46 -0.28 -30.52
CA ASN A 916 -9.90 -0.31 -30.80
C ASN A 916 -10.76 -0.52 -29.53
N ILE A 917 -10.43 0.18 -28.43
CA ILE A 917 -11.13 0.05 -27.15
C ILE A 917 -12.59 0.55 -27.25
N TRP A 918 -13.54 -0.31 -26.87
CA TRP A 918 -14.98 -0.03 -26.81
C TRP A 918 -15.44 0.43 -25.41
N PRO A 919 -16.20 1.53 -25.28
CA PRO A 919 -16.62 2.07 -23.97
C PRO A 919 -17.68 1.23 -23.25
N ASN A 920 -18.36 0.31 -23.95
CA ASN A 920 -19.41 -0.57 -23.43
C ASN A 920 -20.41 0.13 -22.48
N THR A 921 -20.90 1.29 -22.90
CA THR A 921 -21.79 2.12 -22.09
C THR A 921 -23.01 2.49 -22.89
N ASN A 922 -24.15 2.60 -22.22
CA ASN A 922 -25.38 3.15 -22.78
C ASN A 922 -25.68 4.57 -22.25
N ASN A 923 -24.73 5.14 -21.49
CA ASN A 923 -24.76 6.48 -20.92
C ASN A 923 -23.84 7.41 -21.73
N LEU A 924 -24.39 8.54 -22.18
CA LEU A 924 -23.70 9.53 -23.01
C LEU A 924 -22.57 10.26 -22.29
N ASP A 925 -22.73 10.62 -21.02
CA ASP A 925 -21.71 11.34 -20.26
C ASP A 925 -20.46 10.46 -20.08
N HIS A 926 -20.67 9.18 -19.77
CA HIS A 926 -19.59 8.20 -19.68
C HIS A 926 -18.88 7.99 -21.03
N LEU A 927 -19.62 8.07 -22.14
CA LEU A 927 -19.03 8.00 -23.47
C LEU A 927 -18.12 9.20 -23.71
N LEU A 928 -18.56 10.43 -23.39
CA LEU A 928 -17.76 11.64 -23.57
C LEU A 928 -16.53 11.66 -22.66
N ASP A 929 -16.65 11.23 -21.40
CA ASP A 929 -15.51 11.11 -20.48
C ASP A 929 -14.47 10.12 -21.01
N PHE A 930 -14.91 8.97 -21.52
CA PHE A 930 -14.05 7.99 -22.16
C PHE A 930 -13.30 8.56 -23.38
N LEU A 931 -14.01 9.29 -24.24
CA LEU A 931 -13.43 9.90 -25.44
C LEU A 931 -12.39 10.97 -25.08
N ASN A 932 -12.68 11.82 -24.09
CA ASN A 932 -11.76 12.87 -23.61
C ASN A 932 -10.49 12.29 -22.97
N GLU A 933 -10.63 11.22 -22.18
CA GLU A 933 -9.47 10.53 -21.60
C GLU A 933 -8.61 9.91 -22.71
N LYS A 934 -9.24 9.25 -23.70
CA LYS A 934 -8.54 8.55 -24.77
C LYS A 934 -7.79 9.51 -25.71
N ILE A 935 -8.30 10.71 -25.93
CA ILE A 935 -7.57 11.78 -26.63
C ILE A 935 -6.38 12.27 -25.79
N SER A 936 -6.58 12.49 -24.49
CA SER A 936 -5.55 13.07 -23.61
C SER A 936 -4.36 12.13 -23.34
N ARG A 937 -4.58 10.81 -23.43
CA ARG A 937 -3.60 9.76 -23.10
C ARG A 937 -3.31 8.80 -24.26
N GLY A 938 -3.78 9.15 -25.46
CA GLY A 938 -3.67 8.30 -26.64
C GLY A 938 -2.21 8.08 -27.05
N PRO A 939 -1.80 6.84 -27.34
CA PRO A 939 -0.46 6.56 -27.85
C PRO A 939 -0.31 7.15 -29.26
N LEU A 940 0.81 7.83 -29.52
CA LEU A 940 1.12 8.44 -30.82
C LEU A 940 1.69 7.44 -31.83
N ASP A 941 2.17 6.28 -31.36
CA ASP A 941 2.96 5.34 -32.16
C ASP A 941 2.15 4.14 -32.69
N ILE A 942 0.81 4.14 -32.56
CA ILE A 942 -0.09 3.08 -33.05
C ILE A 942 -1.36 3.66 -33.69
N PHE A 943 -2.09 2.85 -34.47
CA PHE A 943 -3.39 3.26 -35.00
C PHE A 943 -4.39 3.43 -33.85
N ASN A 944 -5.00 4.61 -33.73
CA ASN A 944 -5.86 4.97 -32.60
C ASN A 944 -7.31 5.14 -33.06
N VAL A 945 -8.20 4.22 -32.63
CA VAL A 945 -9.61 4.20 -33.05
C VAL A 945 -10.50 4.71 -31.93
N LEU A 946 -11.16 5.84 -32.11
CA LEU A 946 -12.13 6.36 -31.16
C LEU A 946 -13.53 5.81 -31.47
N GLN A 947 -14.00 4.87 -30.65
CA GLN A 947 -15.33 4.29 -30.78
C GLN A 947 -16.39 5.17 -30.09
N CYS A 948 -17.05 6.00 -30.89
CA CYS A 948 -18.06 6.96 -30.51
C CYS A 948 -19.49 6.35 -30.57
N VAL A 949 -19.69 5.18 -29.97
CA VAL A 949 -20.94 4.40 -30.03
C VAL A 949 -21.49 4.08 -28.64
N LEU A 950 -22.82 3.98 -28.50
CA LEU A 950 -23.48 3.52 -27.27
C LEU A 950 -23.98 2.08 -27.43
N THR A 951 -23.84 1.29 -26.35
CA THR A 951 -24.26 -0.11 -26.29
C THR A 951 -25.72 -0.23 -25.85
N ALA A 952 -26.57 -0.85 -26.66
CA ALA A 952 -27.94 -1.17 -26.23
C ALA A 952 -27.97 -2.23 -25.13
N ARG A 953 -28.66 -1.98 -24.01
CA ARG A 953 -28.88 -3.03 -23.00
C ARG A 953 -30.09 -3.88 -23.38
N MET A 954 -30.12 -5.12 -22.92
CA MET A 954 -31.25 -6.03 -23.17
C MET A 954 -32.60 -5.45 -22.76
N LYS A 955 -32.66 -4.70 -21.65
CA LYS A 955 -33.89 -4.00 -21.25
C LYS A 955 -34.30 -2.91 -22.25
N ASP A 956 -33.34 -2.20 -22.83
CA ASP A 956 -33.61 -1.14 -23.81
C ASP A 956 -34.16 -1.78 -25.10
N ILE A 957 -33.64 -2.96 -25.49
CA ILE A 957 -34.16 -3.78 -26.60
C ILE A 957 -35.57 -4.31 -26.32
N ILE A 958 -35.83 -4.83 -25.11
CA ILE A 958 -37.14 -5.38 -24.72
C ILE A 958 -38.20 -4.27 -24.62
N LEU A 959 -37.90 -3.16 -23.93
CA LEU A 959 -38.82 -2.03 -23.80
C LEU A 959 -39.12 -1.37 -25.15
N HIS A 960 -38.15 -1.36 -26.06
CA HIS A 960 -38.28 -0.76 -27.39
C HIS A 960 -38.26 -1.81 -28.51
N TRP A 961 -38.82 -3.00 -28.28
CA TRP A 961 -38.75 -4.16 -29.20
C TRP A 961 -39.20 -3.84 -30.64
N CYS A 962 -40.14 -2.92 -30.81
CA CYS A 962 -40.64 -2.46 -32.10
C CYS A 962 -39.79 -1.37 -32.77
N SER A 963 -38.77 -0.85 -32.08
CA SER A 963 -37.79 0.13 -32.55
C SER A 963 -36.59 -0.55 -33.22
N SER A 964 -35.49 0.19 -33.37
CA SER A 964 -34.21 -0.22 -33.94
C SER A 964 -33.07 0.48 -33.19
N LEU A 965 -31.86 -0.06 -33.29
CA LEU A 965 -30.64 0.55 -32.74
C LEU A 965 -30.49 2.02 -33.16
N GLU A 966 -30.74 2.31 -34.44
CA GLU A 966 -30.63 3.66 -35.01
C GLU A 966 -31.51 4.70 -34.30
N LYS A 967 -32.81 4.41 -34.23
CA LYS A 967 -33.83 5.31 -33.66
C LYS A 967 -33.68 5.47 -32.15
N THR A 968 -33.25 4.42 -31.46
CA THR A 968 -33.22 4.42 -30.00
C THR A 968 -31.94 5.03 -29.43
N LEU A 969 -30.78 4.81 -30.09
CA LEU A 969 -29.48 5.27 -29.57
C LEU A 969 -28.75 6.20 -30.54
N CYS A 970 -28.59 5.81 -31.80
CA CYS A 970 -27.63 6.46 -32.71
C CYS A 970 -28.01 7.91 -33.10
N SER A 971 -29.30 8.18 -33.32
CA SER A 971 -29.76 9.51 -33.77
C SER A 971 -29.41 10.67 -32.81
N LYS A 972 -29.26 10.40 -31.52
CA LYS A 972 -28.89 11.42 -30.51
C LYS A 972 -27.39 11.55 -30.31
N ILE A 973 -26.65 10.49 -30.57
CA ILE A 973 -25.20 10.43 -30.33
C ILE A 973 -24.47 11.16 -31.46
N ASN A 974 -24.82 10.89 -32.72
CA ASN A 974 -24.06 11.40 -33.87
C ASN A 974 -24.02 12.95 -33.91
N GLU A 975 -25.12 13.62 -33.55
CA GLU A 975 -25.16 15.08 -33.38
C GLU A 975 -24.27 15.57 -32.23
N MET A 976 -24.25 14.85 -31.11
CA MET A 976 -23.42 15.21 -29.95
C MET A 976 -21.93 15.02 -30.23
N ILE A 977 -21.56 13.93 -30.90
CA ILE A 977 -20.18 13.64 -31.31
C ILE A 977 -19.67 14.73 -32.26
N TYR A 978 -20.53 15.23 -33.14
CA TYR A 978 -20.18 16.37 -33.99
C TYR A 978 -19.87 17.64 -33.19
N VAL A 979 -20.71 18.01 -32.22
CA VAL A 979 -20.45 19.17 -31.34
C VAL A 979 -19.13 18.97 -30.60
N TRP A 980 -18.90 17.76 -30.09
CA TRP A 980 -17.69 17.41 -29.37
C TRP A 980 -16.43 17.56 -30.24
N LEU A 981 -16.44 17.07 -31.49
CA LEU A 981 -15.32 17.22 -32.43
C LEU A 981 -14.97 18.69 -32.72
N ASN A 982 -15.97 19.57 -32.79
CA ASN A 982 -15.74 21.00 -33.00
C ASN A 982 -15.16 21.72 -31.77
N CYS A 983 -15.30 21.13 -30.58
CA CYS A 983 -14.74 21.68 -29.34
C CYS A 983 -13.28 21.25 -29.09
N LEU A 984 -12.73 20.34 -29.90
CA LEU A 984 -11.36 19.85 -29.76
C LEU A 984 -10.34 20.88 -30.25
N SER A 985 -9.20 20.97 -29.55
CA SER A 985 -8.08 21.81 -30.00
C SER A 985 -7.39 21.21 -31.23
N GLU A 986 -6.63 22.01 -31.98
CA GLU A 986 -5.84 21.51 -33.13
C GLU A 986 -4.85 20.41 -32.74
N LYS A 987 -4.31 20.48 -31.52
CA LYS A 987 -3.43 19.42 -30.98
C LYS A 987 -4.21 18.12 -30.72
N ASP A 988 -5.43 18.22 -30.21
CA ASP A 988 -6.27 17.06 -29.93
C ASP A 988 -6.68 16.36 -31.23
N LYS A 989 -7.00 17.13 -32.28
CA LYS A 989 -7.32 16.59 -33.61
C LYS A 989 -6.16 15.78 -34.20
N GLN A 990 -4.90 16.15 -33.94
CA GLN A 990 -3.72 15.39 -34.39
C GLN A 990 -3.55 14.02 -33.72
N THR A 991 -4.21 13.78 -32.58
CA THR A 991 -4.15 12.48 -31.87
C THR A 991 -5.20 11.46 -32.36
N ILE A 992 -6.13 11.92 -33.21
CA ILE A 992 -7.23 11.13 -33.73
C ILE A 992 -6.80 10.54 -35.09
N ASN A 993 -6.64 9.22 -35.13
CA ASN A 993 -6.33 8.51 -36.36
C ASN A 993 -7.62 8.03 -37.06
N ILE A 994 -8.55 7.43 -36.30
CA ILE A 994 -9.80 6.86 -36.83
C ILE A 994 -10.95 7.18 -35.87
N ILE A 995 -12.08 7.64 -36.41
CA ILE A 995 -13.33 7.83 -35.65
C ILE A 995 -14.34 6.80 -36.14
N PHE A 996 -14.99 6.13 -35.19
CA PHE A 996 -15.95 5.09 -35.44
C PHE A 996 -17.31 5.46 -34.84
N ILE A 997 -18.36 5.50 -35.67
CA ILE A 997 -19.74 5.70 -35.26
C ILE A 997 -20.65 4.72 -36.01
N ASP A 998 -21.84 4.47 -35.48
CA ASP A 998 -22.90 3.76 -36.18
C ASP A 998 -23.72 4.71 -37.05
N PHE A 999 -24.29 4.21 -38.14
CA PHE A 999 -25.13 5.01 -39.04
C PHE A 999 -24.44 6.28 -39.57
N VAL A 1000 -23.15 6.16 -39.96
CA VAL A 1000 -22.43 7.18 -40.75
C VAL A 1000 -23.24 7.57 -41.99
N ASP A 1001 -23.48 8.87 -42.16
CA ASP A 1001 -24.05 9.45 -43.37
C ASP A 1001 -23.02 10.29 -44.13
N THR A 1002 -23.36 10.65 -45.38
CA THR A 1002 -22.47 11.43 -46.26
C THR A 1002 -22.18 12.84 -45.72
N ASN A 1003 -23.06 13.42 -44.90
CA ASN A 1003 -22.83 14.71 -44.28
C ASN A 1003 -21.77 14.61 -43.18
N PHE A 1004 -21.81 13.56 -42.37
CA PHE A 1004 -20.80 13.27 -41.36
C PHE A 1004 -19.44 13.05 -42.03
N THR A 1005 -19.36 12.21 -43.08
CA THR A 1005 -18.12 12.01 -43.83
C THR A 1005 -17.55 13.33 -44.36
N ARG A 1006 -18.35 14.14 -45.07
CA ARG A 1006 -17.89 15.43 -45.62
C ARG A 1006 -17.37 16.38 -44.53
N ARG A 1007 -18.02 16.38 -43.36
CA ARG A 1007 -17.61 17.22 -42.21
C ARG A 1007 -16.28 16.75 -41.60
N ILE A 1008 -16.07 15.44 -41.47
CA ILE A 1008 -14.78 14.87 -41.02
C ILE A 1008 -13.66 15.22 -42.01
N VAL A 1009 -13.92 15.08 -43.31
CA VAL A 1009 -12.95 15.47 -44.35
C VAL A 1009 -12.62 16.97 -44.23
N GLY A 1010 -13.62 17.83 -44.03
CA GLY A 1010 -13.39 19.27 -43.81
C GLY A 1010 -12.58 19.62 -42.55
N LEU A 1011 -12.65 18.79 -41.50
CA LEU A 1011 -11.79 18.94 -40.30
C LEU A 1011 -10.33 18.57 -40.58
N ASN A 1012 -10.09 17.61 -41.47
CA ASN A 1012 -8.74 17.19 -41.86
C ASN A 1012 -8.09 18.14 -42.89
N PHE A 1013 -8.90 18.90 -43.64
CA PHE A 1013 -8.44 19.85 -44.66
C PHE A 1013 -9.08 21.24 -44.51
N PRO A 1014 -8.75 22.00 -43.45
CA PRO A 1014 -9.32 23.32 -43.21
C PRO A 1014 -8.81 24.34 -44.25
N GLY A 1015 -9.58 24.54 -45.33
CA GLY A 1015 -9.24 25.52 -46.37
C GLY A 1015 -9.80 25.25 -47.77
N SER A 1016 -10.34 24.06 -48.06
CA SER A 1016 -11.03 23.78 -49.33
C SER A 1016 -12.48 24.26 -49.27
N ASN A 1017 -12.70 25.54 -49.59
CA ASN A 1017 -14.04 26.02 -49.93
C ASN A 1017 -14.56 25.26 -51.15
N GLU A 1018 -15.86 24.94 -51.09
CA GLU A 1018 -16.81 24.63 -52.17
C GLU A 1018 -16.24 24.28 -53.57
N GLU A 1019 -16.61 23.10 -54.07
CA GLU A 1019 -16.47 22.65 -55.47
C GLU A 1019 -15.10 22.10 -55.95
N SER A 1020 -14.57 21.05 -55.33
CA SER A 1020 -14.02 19.89 -56.07
C SER A 1020 -13.59 18.78 -55.11
N CYS A 1021 -14.46 17.81 -54.85
CA CYS A 1021 -14.06 16.51 -54.33
C CYS A 1021 -14.79 15.45 -55.16
N ASP A 1022 -14.49 15.44 -56.47
CA ASP A 1022 -14.53 14.26 -57.31
C ASP A 1022 -13.10 14.08 -57.81
N GLU A 1023 -12.29 13.33 -57.05
CA GLU A 1023 -11.16 12.52 -57.57
C GLU A 1023 -10.63 11.56 -56.50
#